data_AF-A0A0J8QUU0-F1
#
_entry.id   AF-A0A0J8QUU0-F1
#
_cell.length_a   1.000
_cell.length_b   1.000
_cell.length_c   1.000
_cell.angle_alpha   90.00
_cell.angle_beta   90.00
_cell.angle_gamma   90.00
#
_symmetry.space_group_name_H-M   'P 1'
#
loop_
_entity.id
_entity.type
_entity.pdbx_description
1 polymer ?
#
loop_
_entity_poly.entity_id
_entity_poly.type
_entity_poly.pdbx_seq_one_letter_code
_entity_poly.pdbx_strand_id
1 'polypeptide(L)'
;MSSLEWISSPEPINEEKDQQTVSPPNCDDFVGVVIPRQTLNTSAFEGFEPPLPKSTERDAIDTLLRDFSSYEIYDGSEFLSFQLDDFSIYKDRATNESNYGLIALNDVAKVAGSPVFFFDGTVRPEVVDDPVFYLERISFMTVSIGGYEDLERHGVGNDVWIQSTHCNTRGQIWYRLGKPAREYAPYHHTFLWVANLAKHFVDYLKENRNVALSAFKSHFREWLWEHHHLDSTFRGWLEEFGGSDFRQAIVAHAPFLRGQALGLGSEYEEHFLWDEIGLSSTPAVPKQPSRAKYTVVTPYIYKCFKDMPWGQYLQIVNLDSTMAARHQQLVHRMGFVPRKRGVVTGSKAPIEPGDVVAINRDNQTSWKGDDDLWPRIPYARTSHTHTAMNSFCQIIATAGIVRSKLQRQTYHSGDETFRTLHKGDFECQCSKSQDRKYNVGDTVLVETSDVLEPVEIVEVSGDEVKVRVLLRRSRDFNDDSCRPNELVYTGHFRHIHLEQIRRRCHIRFFSEEQRDKGDIPAPYNRDGNGSAFYITCEESAQELRPMTRPASFCDGFDPLEAKRKLRALNLFCGGGTFDRGLEEGTAIRSEWAVEWDLPPMLTYRANHTNPEEVKLFRGSVDDFLAVAIRGQRSDLVAKLGQVEFISAGSPCQGYSLANSRKGNKVSLRNSSMIACRCIC
;
A
#
# COMPACT_ATOMS: atom_id res chain seq x y z
N MET A 1 -14.21 -48.67 -27.19
CA MET A 1 -13.54 -48.32 -28.46
C MET A 1 -14.31 -47.19 -29.10
N SER A 2 -13.59 -46.26 -29.76
CA SER A 2 -13.98 -45.00 -30.42
C SER A 2 -14.44 -43.88 -29.47
N SER A 3 -13.55 -43.01 -28.99
CA SER A 3 -12.85 -41.90 -29.69
C SER A 3 -13.69 -40.61 -29.66
N LEU A 4 -13.45 -39.79 -28.64
CA LEU A 4 -13.82 -38.38 -28.61
C LEU A 4 -12.53 -37.58 -28.70
N GLU A 5 -12.40 -36.88 -29.82
CA GLU A 5 -11.26 -36.06 -30.22
C GLU A 5 -11.08 -34.91 -29.24
N TRP A 6 -9.86 -34.78 -28.75
CA TRP A 6 -9.39 -33.63 -27.98
C TRP A 6 -9.10 -32.51 -28.97
N ILE A 7 -9.71 -31.34 -28.75
CA ILE A 7 -9.33 -30.11 -29.45
C ILE A 7 -7.88 -29.82 -29.10
N SER A 8 -7.04 -29.90 -30.12
CA SER A 8 -5.60 -29.73 -30.12
C SER A 8 -5.20 -28.38 -29.53
N SER A 9 -4.07 -28.40 -28.82
CA SER A 9 -3.31 -27.25 -28.33
C SER A 9 -3.15 -26.16 -29.40
N PRO A 10 -3.12 -24.86 -29.01
CA PRO A 10 -2.72 -23.82 -29.95
C PRO A 10 -1.27 -24.06 -30.38
N GLU A 11 -1.03 -24.02 -31.69
CA GLU A 11 0.28 -24.14 -32.31
C GLU A 11 1.24 -23.03 -31.82
N PRO A 12 2.55 -23.32 -31.77
CA PRO A 12 3.56 -22.36 -31.35
C PRO A 12 3.59 -21.17 -32.31
N ILE A 13 3.68 -19.97 -31.73
CA ILE A 13 3.85 -18.72 -32.46
C ILE A 13 5.15 -18.83 -33.26
N ASN A 14 5.01 -18.78 -34.59
CA ASN A 14 6.11 -18.81 -35.53
C ASN A 14 6.74 -17.40 -35.55
N GLU A 15 7.80 -17.20 -34.77
CA GLU A 15 8.64 -15.99 -34.83
C GLU A 15 9.47 -16.02 -36.13
N GLU A 16 8.85 -15.66 -37.26
CA GLU A 16 9.59 -15.24 -38.45
C GLU A 16 10.20 -13.87 -38.20
N LYS A 17 11.45 -13.94 -37.74
CA LYS A 17 12.55 -12.97 -37.86
C LYS A 17 12.30 -11.77 -38.80
N ASP A 18 11.97 -10.63 -38.21
CA ASP A 18 12.50 -9.35 -38.66
C ASP A 18 14.01 -9.35 -38.39
N GLN A 19 14.80 -9.81 -39.36
CA GLN A 19 16.24 -9.55 -39.39
C GLN A 19 16.46 -8.09 -39.81
N GLN A 20 16.22 -7.16 -38.89
CA GLN A 20 17.05 -5.96 -38.87
C GLN A 20 18.46 -6.43 -38.52
N THR A 21 19.35 -6.36 -39.50
CA THR A 21 20.79 -6.50 -39.31
C THR A 21 21.25 -5.36 -38.41
N VAL A 22 21.19 -5.59 -37.09
CA VAL A 22 21.91 -4.79 -36.11
C VAL A 22 23.38 -5.09 -36.35
N SER A 23 24.08 -4.12 -36.91
CA SER A 23 25.54 -4.11 -36.98
C SER A 23 26.09 -4.50 -35.61
N PRO A 24 27.13 -5.35 -35.50
CA PRO A 24 27.76 -5.60 -34.21
C PRO A 24 28.13 -4.24 -33.60
N PRO A 25 27.84 -4.00 -32.31
CA PRO A 25 28.19 -2.74 -31.68
C PRO A 25 29.68 -2.50 -31.88
N ASN A 26 30.01 -1.30 -32.33
CA ASN A 26 31.38 -0.89 -32.58
C ASN A 26 32.17 -1.13 -31.27
N CYS A 27 33.30 -1.83 -31.35
CA CYS A 27 34.06 -2.28 -30.18
C CYS A 27 34.69 -1.12 -29.38
N ASP A 28 34.45 0.12 -29.80
CA ASP A 28 34.90 1.37 -29.18
C ASP A 28 33.91 1.94 -28.14
N ASP A 29 32.69 1.36 -27.98
CA ASP A 29 31.67 1.82 -27.02
C ASP A 29 31.60 0.96 -25.73
N PHE A 30 32.66 0.21 -25.40
CA PHE A 30 32.77 -0.45 -24.10
C PHE A 30 33.14 0.58 -23.02
N VAL A 31 32.14 1.28 -22.47
CA VAL A 31 32.32 2.32 -21.43
C VAL A 31 32.77 1.73 -20.08
N GLY A 32 32.75 0.40 -19.93
CA GLY A 32 33.33 -0.32 -18.80
C GLY A 32 32.45 -1.46 -18.28
N VAL A 33 33.03 -2.36 -17.49
CA VAL A 33 32.31 -3.40 -16.77
C VAL A 33 31.87 -2.82 -15.42
N VAL A 34 30.56 -2.69 -15.20
CA VAL A 34 30.03 -2.38 -13.87
C VAL A 34 30.14 -3.63 -13.02
N ILE A 35 31.17 -3.68 -12.17
CA ILE A 35 31.33 -4.76 -11.20
C ILE A 35 30.23 -4.56 -10.13
N PRO A 36 29.34 -5.54 -9.89
CA PRO A 36 28.33 -5.44 -8.86
C PRO A 36 28.97 -5.26 -7.48
N ARG A 37 28.27 -4.60 -6.56
CA ARG A 37 28.76 -4.38 -5.20
C ARG A 37 29.20 -5.71 -4.57
N GLN A 38 30.42 -5.74 -4.07
CA GLN A 38 31.00 -6.89 -3.41
C GLN A 38 30.20 -7.19 -2.12
N THR A 39 29.68 -8.41 -2.01
CA THR A 39 28.89 -8.88 -0.85
C THR A 39 29.68 -9.77 0.08
N LEU A 40 30.88 -10.19 -0.33
CA LEU A 40 31.79 -11.02 0.45
C LEU A 40 33.02 -10.22 0.85
N ASN A 41 33.60 -10.55 1.99
CA ASN A 41 34.85 -9.93 2.40
C ASN A 41 36.00 -10.27 1.43
N THR A 42 36.96 -9.35 1.26
CA THR A 42 38.03 -9.51 0.27
C THR A 42 38.98 -10.67 0.62
N SER A 43 39.19 -10.93 1.91
CA SER A 43 39.98 -12.07 2.38
C SER A 43 39.35 -13.44 2.05
N ALA A 44 38.08 -13.49 1.61
CA ALA A 44 37.44 -14.72 1.18
C ALA A 44 37.81 -15.13 -0.26
N PHE A 45 38.48 -14.28 -1.04
CA PHE A 45 38.82 -14.55 -2.44
C PHE A 45 40.22 -15.17 -2.58
N GLU A 46 40.34 -16.11 -3.52
CA GLU A 46 41.61 -16.72 -3.87
C GLU A 46 42.55 -15.67 -4.49
N GLY A 47 43.79 -15.59 -3.99
CA GLY A 47 44.77 -14.59 -4.41
C GLY A 47 44.74 -13.27 -3.64
N PHE A 48 43.96 -13.17 -2.56
CA PHE A 48 44.06 -12.04 -1.63
C PHE A 48 45.43 -12.02 -0.95
N GLU A 49 46.12 -10.88 -1.03
CA GLU A 49 47.36 -10.61 -0.32
C GLU A 49 47.05 -9.65 0.86
N PRO A 50 47.29 -10.07 2.11
CA PRO A 50 47.02 -9.22 3.26
C PRO A 50 47.98 -8.00 3.26
N PRO A 51 47.52 -6.84 3.77
CA PRO A 51 48.31 -5.61 3.73
C PRO A 51 49.58 -5.69 4.60
N LEU A 52 49.58 -6.54 5.63
CA LEU A 52 50.71 -6.80 6.54
C LEU A 52 50.75 -8.30 6.90
N PRO A 53 51.89 -8.80 7.42
CA PRO A 53 51.95 -10.16 7.97
C PRO A 53 50.88 -10.38 9.04
N LYS A 54 50.10 -11.46 8.86
CA LYS A 54 49.02 -11.82 9.79
C LYS A 54 49.55 -12.06 11.19
N SER A 55 48.98 -11.34 12.16
CA SER A 55 49.31 -11.47 13.58
C SER A 55 48.18 -12.19 14.32
N THR A 56 48.50 -12.89 15.40
CA THR A 56 47.44 -13.39 16.29
C THR A 56 46.93 -12.22 17.14
N GLU A 57 45.63 -12.23 17.44
CA GLU A 57 45.03 -11.21 18.31
C GLU A 57 45.73 -11.14 19.68
N ARG A 58 46.12 -12.31 20.22
CA ARG A 58 46.85 -12.40 21.48
C ARG A 58 48.18 -11.64 21.41
N ASP A 59 49.00 -11.91 20.41
CA ASP A 59 50.33 -11.31 20.29
C ASP A 59 50.27 -9.80 20.04
N ALA A 60 49.30 -9.36 19.22
CA ALA A 60 49.04 -7.95 18.97
C ALA A 60 48.65 -7.22 20.26
N ILE A 61 47.64 -7.72 20.99
CA ILE A 61 47.17 -7.11 22.23
C ILE A 61 48.23 -7.20 23.34
N ASP A 62 48.98 -8.30 23.47
CA ASP A 62 50.09 -8.43 24.43
C ASP A 62 51.15 -7.35 24.21
N THR A 63 51.49 -7.07 22.95
CA THR A 63 52.48 -6.06 22.59
C THR A 63 51.96 -4.65 22.87
N LEU A 64 50.72 -4.37 22.45
CA LEU A 64 50.09 -3.06 22.62
C LEU A 64 49.87 -2.71 24.10
N LEU A 65 49.45 -3.67 24.92
CA LEU A 65 49.26 -3.47 26.37
C LEU A 65 50.57 -3.22 27.12
N ARG A 66 51.68 -3.82 26.68
CA ARG A 66 52.97 -3.65 27.33
C ARG A 66 53.52 -2.24 27.16
N ASP A 67 53.37 -1.71 25.94
CA ASP A 67 54.11 -0.51 25.51
C ASP A 67 53.21 0.73 25.36
N PHE A 68 51.87 0.57 25.25
CA PHE A 68 50.91 1.63 24.90
C PHE A 68 49.59 1.61 25.69
N SER A 69 49.58 1.13 26.93
CA SER A 69 48.38 1.14 27.78
C SER A 69 48.00 2.56 28.20
N SER A 70 47.05 3.18 27.49
CA SER A 70 46.41 4.44 27.88
C SER A 70 44.95 4.19 28.21
N TYR A 71 44.56 4.41 29.46
CA TYR A 71 43.19 4.27 29.88
C TYR A 71 42.37 5.49 29.52
N GLU A 72 41.21 5.24 28.93
CA GLU A 72 40.18 6.24 28.68
C GLU A 72 39.11 6.13 29.77
N ILE A 73 38.63 7.29 30.21
CA ILE A 73 37.48 7.38 31.10
C ILE A 73 36.30 7.87 30.27
N TYR A 74 35.31 7.01 30.09
CA TYR A 74 34.06 7.36 29.43
C TYR A 74 32.90 6.98 30.37
N ASP A 75 32.03 7.96 30.64
CA ASP A 75 30.89 7.81 31.56
C ASP A 75 31.26 7.16 32.92
N GLY A 76 32.40 7.58 33.49
CA GLY A 76 32.90 7.09 34.78
C GLY A 76 33.50 5.68 34.77
N SER A 77 33.55 5.01 33.60
CA SER A 77 34.18 3.69 33.43
C SER A 77 35.55 3.82 32.77
N GLU A 78 36.54 3.16 33.35
CA GLU A 78 37.91 3.11 32.83
C GLU A 78 38.07 1.89 31.89
N PHE A 79 38.51 2.13 30.66
CA PHE A 79 38.73 1.09 29.64
C PHE A 79 39.95 1.41 28.77
N LEU A 80 40.43 0.41 28.04
CA LEU A 80 41.52 0.55 27.07
C LEU A 80 40.95 0.51 25.66
N SER A 81 41.40 1.42 24.82
CA SER A 81 40.98 1.53 23.43
C SER A 81 42.18 1.45 22.50
N PHE A 82 42.03 0.71 21.39
CA PHE A 82 42.97 0.68 20.28
C PHE A 82 42.25 1.00 18.98
N GLN A 83 42.92 1.73 18.10
CA GLN A 83 42.37 2.14 16.83
C GLN A 83 42.33 0.95 15.86
N LEU A 84 41.18 0.75 15.21
CA LEU A 84 40.93 -0.26 14.19
C LEU A 84 40.61 0.42 12.85
N ASP A 85 41.53 0.31 11.91
CA ASP A 85 41.44 0.87 10.56
C ASP A 85 41.40 -0.24 9.50
N ASP A 86 41.08 0.16 8.26
CA ASP A 86 40.90 -0.68 7.08
C ASP A 86 40.08 -1.95 7.37
N PHE A 87 39.02 -1.79 8.17
CA PHE A 87 38.28 -2.90 8.72
C PHE A 87 37.07 -3.31 7.86
N SER A 88 36.73 -4.59 7.93
CA SER A 88 35.53 -5.16 7.33
C SER A 88 34.82 -6.07 8.32
N ILE A 89 33.48 -6.07 8.28
CA ILE A 89 32.66 -6.86 9.22
C ILE A 89 31.75 -7.78 8.43
N TYR A 90 31.73 -9.05 8.84
CA TYR A 90 31.07 -10.09 8.09
C TYR A 90 30.60 -11.27 8.96
N LYS A 91 29.69 -12.06 8.37
CA LYS A 91 29.33 -13.40 8.83
C LYS A 91 30.10 -14.44 8.02
N ASP A 92 30.66 -15.42 8.71
CA ASP A 92 31.36 -16.53 8.09
C ASP A 92 30.37 -17.59 7.57
N ARG A 93 30.68 -18.18 6.41
CA ARG A 93 29.90 -19.28 5.84
C ARG A 93 29.90 -20.51 6.74
N ALA A 94 30.99 -20.74 7.47
CA ALA A 94 31.09 -21.86 8.40
C ALA A 94 30.10 -21.76 9.58
N THR A 95 29.68 -20.55 9.96
CA THR A 95 28.74 -20.33 11.06
C THR A 95 27.30 -20.14 10.58
N ASN A 96 27.07 -19.76 9.32
CA ASN A 96 25.74 -19.56 8.77
C ASN A 96 25.65 -19.87 7.26
N GLU A 97 25.12 -21.05 6.91
CA GLU A 97 25.03 -21.51 5.51
C GLU A 97 24.14 -20.64 4.61
N SER A 98 23.16 -19.95 5.19
CA SER A 98 22.10 -19.25 4.43
C SER A 98 22.26 -17.72 4.38
N ASN A 99 23.13 -17.16 5.22
CA ASN A 99 23.27 -15.71 5.40
C ASN A 99 24.70 -15.34 5.87
N TYR A 100 25.66 -15.41 4.94
CA TYR A 100 27.07 -15.07 5.13
C TYR A 100 27.48 -13.92 4.19
N GLY A 101 28.58 -13.24 4.51
CA GLY A 101 29.05 -12.05 3.78
C GLY A 101 29.11 -10.79 4.64
N LEU A 102 29.41 -9.66 4.00
CA LEU A 102 29.51 -8.35 4.64
C LEU A 102 28.18 -7.96 5.29
N ILE A 103 28.24 -7.38 6.50
CA ILE A 103 27.04 -7.00 7.26
C ILE A 103 27.25 -5.67 7.99
N ALA A 104 26.20 -4.84 8.06
CA ALA A 104 26.26 -3.59 8.79
C ALA A 104 26.18 -3.81 10.32
N LEU A 105 26.85 -2.95 11.08
CA LEU A 105 26.97 -3.05 12.55
C LEU A 105 25.64 -2.91 13.29
N ASN A 106 24.66 -2.20 12.74
CA ASN A 106 23.33 -2.13 13.33
C ASN A 106 22.64 -3.50 13.33
N ASP A 107 22.96 -4.41 12.41
CA ASP A 107 22.46 -5.79 12.47
C ASP A 107 23.19 -6.64 13.51
N VAL A 108 24.45 -6.32 13.81
CA VAL A 108 25.21 -6.95 14.90
C VAL A 108 24.57 -6.59 16.25
N ALA A 109 24.27 -5.31 16.45
CA ALA A 109 23.70 -4.77 17.68
C ALA A 109 22.20 -5.12 17.90
N LYS A 110 21.51 -5.71 16.92
CA LYS A 110 20.08 -6.10 17.05
C LYS A 110 19.87 -7.43 17.78
N VAL A 111 20.83 -8.35 17.74
CA VAL A 111 20.54 -9.77 17.97
C VAL A 111 20.77 -10.16 19.42
N ALA A 112 19.68 -10.22 20.19
CA ALA A 112 19.64 -10.99 21.42
C ALA A 112 19.76 -12.49 21.07
N GLY A 113 20.97 -13.04 21.14
CA GLY A 113 21.26 -14.46 20.94
C GLY A 113 22.21 -14.77 19.78
N SER A 114 23.51 -14.81 20.07
CA SER A 114 24.58 -15.61 19.45
C SER A 114 24.56 -15.90 17.93
N PRO A 115 24.80 -14.90 17.07
CA PRO A 115 25.74 -15.10 15.97
C PRO A 115 27.08 -14.49 16.37
N VAL A 116 28.13 -15.30 16.33
CA VAL A 116 29.51 -14.80 16.38
C VAL A 116 29.78 -14.13 15.04
N PHE A 117 30.12 -12.83 15.07
CA PHE A 117 30.52 -12.05 13.90
C PHE A 117 32.03 -12.00 13.81
N PHE A 118 32.55 -11.67 12.63
CA PHE A 118 33.98 -11.59 12.40
C PHE A 118 34.35 -10.24 11.82
N PHE A 119 35.56 -9.78 12.17
CA PHE A 119 36.18 -8.66 11.50
C PHE A 119 37.60 -9.00 11.03
N ASP A 120 38.00 -8.31 9.96
CA ASP A 120 39.39 -8.14 9.57
C ASP A 120 39.74 -6.66 9.69
N GLY A 121 41.01 -6.33 9.91
CA GLY A 121 41.48 -4.94 9.93
C GLY A 121 42.86 -4.77 10.53
N THR A 122 43.34 -3.54 10.54
CA THR A 122 44.63 -3.15 11.12
C THR A 122 44.43 -2.48 12.46
N VAL A 123 45.13 -2.96 13.48
CA VAL A 123 45.07 -2.43 14.85
C VAL A 123 46.36 -1.67 15.15
N ARG A 124 46.22 -0.48 15.74
CA ARG A 124 47.33 0.37 16.18
C ARG A 124 46.96 1.14 17.46
N PRO A 125 47.95 1.69 18.19
CA PRO A 125 47.69 2.65 19.25
C PRO A 125 46.95 3.90 18.73
N GLU A 126 46.16 4.57 19.57
CA GLU A 126 45.44 5.77 19.13
C GLU A 126 46.38 6.97 18.88
N VAL A 127 47.47 7.06 19.66
CA VAL A 127 48.35 8.25 19.69
C VAL A 127 49.53 8.15 18.73
N VAL A 128 49.93 6.94 18.35
CA VAL A 128 51.09 6.68 17.48
C VAL A 128 50.72 5.72 16.35
N ASP A 129 51.35 5.92 15.19
CA ASP A 129 51.07 5.13 13.98
C ASP A 129 51.79 3.78 13.95
N ASP A 130 52.74 3.52 14.86
CA ASP A 130 53.51 2.27 14.94
C ASP A 130 53.58 1.81 16.41
N PRO A 131 53.44 0.51 16.72
CA PRO A 131 53.33 -0.64 15.82
C PRO A 131 51.92 -0.86 15.23
N VAL A 132 51.84 -1.43 14.02
CA VAL A 132 50.59 -1.83 13.35
C VAL A 132 50.51 -3.34 13.20
N PHE A 133 49.37 -3.93 13.54
CA PHE A 133 49.11 -5.36 13.41
C PHE A 133 47.91 -5.63 12.52
N TYR A 134 48.04 -6.52 11.53
CA TYR A 134 46.89 -7.01 10.76
C TYR A 134 46.26 -8.21 11.45
N LEU A 135 44.97 -8.07 11.74
CA LEU A 135 44.12 -9.09 12.31
C LEU A 135 43.12 -9.57 11.26
N GLU A 136 42.91 -10.88 11.21
CA GLU A 136 42.00 -11.52 10.26
C GLU A 136 41.16 -12.55 10.98
N ARG A 137 39.85 -12.51 10.72
CA ARG A 137 38.83 -13.44 11.23
C ARG A 137 38.74 -13.42 12.76
N ILE A 138 38.69 -12.22 13.33
CA ILE A 138 38.55 -12.05 14.78
C ILE A 138 37.09 -12.06 15.18
N SER A 139 36.72 -12.95 16.09
CA SER A 139 35.34 -13.10 16.56
C SER A 139 34.94 -12.00 17.54
N PHE A 140 33.77 -11.40 17.33
CA PHE A 140 33.20 -10.41 18.22
C PHE A 140 31.68 -10.50 18.27
N MET A 141 31.08 -9.89 19.31
CA MET A 141 29.63 -9.91 19.53
C MET A 141 29.09 -8.57 20.05
N THR A 142 29.97 -7.70 20.56
CA THR A 142 29.58 -6.47 21.25
C THR A 142 29.94 -5.25 20.40
N VAL A 143 29.00 -4.32 20.31
CA VAL A 143 29.16 -3.00 19.69
C VAL A 143 28.74 -1.97 20.74
N SER A 144 29.54 -0.93 20.91
CA SER A 144 29.25 0.21 21.79
C SER A 144 29.26 1.49 20.97
N ILE A 145 28.31 2.39 21.25
CA ILE A 145 28.19 3.70 20.61
C ILE A 145 28.23 4.75 21.70
N GLY A 146 29.10 5.74 21.54
CA GLY A 146 29.23 6.87 22.46
C GLY A 146 28.39 8.07 22.04
N GLY A 147 28.35 9.05 22.93
CA GLY A 147 27.73 10.35 22.76
C GLY A 147 26.25 10.44 23.14
N TYR A 148 25.69 9.41 23.78
CA TYR A 148 24.32 9.45 24.30
C TYR A 148 24.20 10.34 25.54
N GLU A 149 23.03 10.96 25.71
CA GLU A 149 22.69 11.89 26.80
C GLU A 149 23.55 13.17 26.85
N ASP A 150 24.33 13.45 25.81
CA ASP A 150 25.16 14.65 25.67
C ASP A 150 24.70 15.47 24.46
N LEU A 151 23.96 16.55 24.73
CA LEU A 151 23.37 17.43 23.70
C LEU A 151 24.39 18.34 23.01
N GLU A 152 25.54 18.57 23.64
CA GLU A 152 26.64 19.34 23.05
C GLU A 152 27.33 18.53 21.94
N ARG A 153 27.14 17.20 21.92
CA ARG A 153 27.56 16.35 20.80
C ARG A 153 26.49 16.34 19.72
N HIS A 154 26.85 16.74 18.52
CA HIS A 154 25.94 16.82 17.37
C HIS A 154 25.84 15.54 16.54
N GLY A 155 26.61 14.51 16.89
CA GLY A 155 26.61 13.21 16.24
C GLY A 155 27.50 12.21 16.98
N VAL A 156 27.58 10.98 16.49
CA VAL A 156 28.42 9.92 17.08
C VAL A 156 29.89 10.03 16.69
N GLY A 157 30.22 10.70 15.58
CA GLY A 157 31.60 10.84 15.10
C GLY A 157 32.32 9.49 14.99
N ASN A 158 33.50 9.41 15.61
CA ASN A 158 34.33 8.19 15.68
C ASN A 158 34.14 7.42 17.01
N ASP A 159 33.10 7.74 17.79
CA ASP A 159 32.83 7.11 19.08
C ASP A 159 32.01 5.84 18.88
N VAL A 160 32.60 4.90 18.14
CA VAL A 160 32.04 3.57 17.91
C VAL A 160 33.13 2.56 18.22
N TRP A 161 32.80 1.59 19.08
CA TRP A 161 33.72 0.54 19.48
C TRP A 161 33.13 -0.84 19.26
N ILE A 162 34.01 -1.80 18.98
CA ILE A 162 33.68 -3.22 19.01
C ILE A 162 34.58 -3.94 20.02
N GLN A 163 34.07 -5.03 20.58
CA GLN A 163 34.84 -5.85 21.51
C GLN A 163 34.82 -7.30 21.07
N SER A 164 36.02 -7.83 20.80
CA SER A 164 36.21 -9.24 20.49
C SER A 164 35.98 -10.13 21.71
N THR A 165 35.76 -11.41 21.45
CA THR A 165 35.62 -12.41 22.50
C THR A 165 36.89 -12.50 23.36
N HIS A 166 38.08 -12.39 22.74
CA HIS A 166 39.35 -12.41 23.47
C HIS A 166 39.49 -11.19 24.39
N CYS A 167 39.29 -9.98 23.86
CA CYS A 167 39.39 -8.75 24.62
C CYS A 167 38.40 -8.73 25.79
N ASN A 168 37.14 -9.12 25.57
CA ASN A 168 36.13 -9.22 26.62
C ASN A 168 36.55 -10.15 27.77
N THR A 169 37.17 -11.30 27.47
CA THR A 169 37.65 -12.23 28.52
C THR A 169 38.87 -11.72 29.28
N ARG A 170 39.63 -10.80 28.69
CA ARG A 170 40.91 -10.34 29.22
C ARG A 170 40.80 -9.05 30.03
N GLY A 171 39.78 -8.23 29.76
CA GLY A 171 39.52 -6.98 30.46
C GLY A 171 38.61 -6.06 29.65
N GLN A 172 38.52 -4.80 30.07
CA GLN A 172 37.77 -3.77 29.32
C GLN A 172 38.62 -3.23 28.16
N ILE A 173 38.98 -4.08 27.20
CA ILE A 173 39.74 -3.70 26.01
C ILE A 173 38.78 -3.59 24.83
N TRP A 174 38.87 -2.52 24.06
CA TRP A 174 37.96 -2.17 22.97
C TRP A 174 38.73 -1.76 21.72
N TYR A 175 38.12 -1.97 20.57
CA TYR A 175 38.61 -1.49 19.29
C TYR A 175 37.76 -0.31 18.82
N ARG A 176 38.34 0.89 18.74
CA ARG A 176 37.68 2.07 18.20
C ARG A 176 37.73 2.06 16.68
N LEU A 177 36.58 2.23 16.04
CA LEU A 177 36.49 2.18 14.58
C LEU A 177 36.99 3.48 13.97
N GLY A 178 37.89 3.38 13.00
CA GLY A 178 38.30 4.49 12.16
C GLY A 178 37.89 4.31 10.72
N LYS A 179 38.88 4.27 9.83
CA LYS A 179 38.64 4.21 8.39
C LYS A 179 38.19 2.79 8.01
N PRO A 180 37.02 2.60 7.39
CA PRO A 180 36.61 1.28 6.92
C PRO A 180 37.41 0.85 5.68
N ALA A 181 37.52 -0.46 5.45
CA ALA A 181 38.01 -1.02 4.20
C ALA A 181 37.14 -0.54 3.03
N ARG A 182 37.73 -0.46 1.83
CA ARG A 182 37.08 0.10 0.63
C ARG A 182 35.74 -0.58 0.32
N GLU A 183 35.70 -1.89 0.41
CA GLU A 183 34.54 -2.75 0.19
C GLU A 183 33.48 -2.62 1.29
N TYR A 184 33.90 -2.26 2.50
CA TYR A 184 33.03 -2.14 3.67
C TYR A 184 32.49 -0.71 3.89
N ALA A 185 33.11 0.29 3.26
CA ALA A 185 32.73 1.70 3.38
C ALA A 185 31.22 1.98 3.18
N PRO A 186 30.50 1.36 2.22
CA PRO A 186 29.05 1.58 2.09
C PRO A 186 28.24 1.06 3.30
N TYR A 187 28.62 -0.09 3.86
CA TYR A 187 27.96 -0.67 5.04
C TYR A 187 28.23 0.17 6.29
N HIS A 188 29.47 0.65 6.42
CA HIS A 188 29.85 1.55 7.51
C HIS A 188 29.12 2.90 7.41
N HIS A 189 29.01 3.49 6.22
CA HIS A 189 28.25 4.73 5.98
C HIS A 189 26.77 4.58 6.39
N THR A 190 26.12 3.51 5.92
CA THR A 190 24.73 3.21 6.33
C THR A 190 24.61 3.02 7.84
N PHE A 191 25.56 2.36 8.47
CA PHE A 191 25.57 2.21 9.92
C PHE A 191 25.73 3.55 10.65
N LEU A 192 26.66 4.42 10.22
CA LEU A 192 26.86 5.73 10.84
C LEU A 192 25.61 6.59 10.78
N TRP A 193 24.85 6.53 9.68
CA TRP A 193 23.57 7.23 9.59
C TRP A 193 22.59 6.73 10.66
N VAL A 194 22.49 5.42 10.86
CA VAL A 194 21.62 4.79 11.87
C VAL A 194 22.13 5.01 13.30
N ALA A 195 23.45 5.09 13.51
CA ALA A 195 24.06 5.39 14.81
C ALA A 195 23.78 6.84 15.24
N ASN A 196 23.88 7.80 14.31
CA ASN A 196 23.44 9.18 14.55
C ASN A 196 21.94 9.26 14.84
N LEU A 197 21.11 8.52 14.09
CA LEU A 197 19.68 8.40 14.42
C LEU A 197 19.48 7.88 15.85
N ALA A 198 20.22 6.86 16.27
CA ALA A 198 20.12 6.31 17.63
C ALA A 198 20.51 7.32 18.70
N LYS A 199 21.59 8.07 18.49
CA LYS A 199 22.01 9.16 19.40
C LYS A 199 20.87 10.15 19.62
N HIS A 200 20.43 10.77 18.53
CA HIS A 200 19.38 11.77 18.56
C HIS A 200 18.05 11.22 19.10
N PHE A 201 17.74 9.96 18.79
CA PHE A 201 16.57 9.27 19.30
C PHE A 201 16.62 9.09 20.82
N VAL A 202 17.74 8.58 21.35
CA VAL A 202 17.94 8.36 22.80
C VAL A 202 17.89 9.69 23.54
N ASP A 203 18.59 10.71 23.05
CA ASP A 203 18.61 12.05 23.67
C ASP A 203 17.19 12.63 23.74
N TYR A 204 16.42 12.48 22.67
CA TYR A 204 15.02 12.91 22.65
C TYR A 204 14.15 12.17 23.66
N LEU A 205 14.34 10.85 23.81
CA LEU A 205 13.65 10.05 24.82
C LEU A 205 14.04 10.47 26.25
N LYS A 206 15.31 10.84 26.48
CA LYS A 206 15.80 11.28 27.79
C LYS A 206 15.14 12.58 28.24
N GLU A 207 15.01 13.55 27.33
CA GLU A 207 14.39 14.84 27.64
C GLU A 207 12.86 14.78 27.76
N ASN A 208 12.22 13.84 27.07
CA ASN A 208 10.77 13.78 26.94
C ASN A 208 10.21 12.51 27.58
N ARG A 209 9.37 12.64 28.60
CA ARG A 209 8.69 11.47 29.19
C ARG A 209 7.55 10.98 28.30
N ASN A 210 7.31 9.67 28.31
CA ASN A 210 6.18 9.02 27.64
C ASN A 210 6.02 9.38 26.13
N VAL A 211 7.15 9.41 25.40
CA VAL A 211 7.15 9.63 23.95
C VAL A 211 6.31 8.58 23.22
N ALA A 212 5.54 9.06 22.23
CA ALA A 212 4.77 8.26 21.29
C ALA A 212 5.37 8.38 19.87
N LEU A 213 5.02 7.46 18.97
CA LEU A 213 5.45 7.45 17.57
C LEU A 213 5.05 8.72 16.81
N SER A 214 3.95 9.37 17.21
CA SER A 214 3.51 10.66 16.66
C SER A 214 4.51 11.80 16.89
N ALA A 215 5.34 11.73 17.95
CA ALA A 215 6.38 12.71 18.19
C ALA A 215 7.40 12.77 17.05
N PHE A 216 7.74 11.61 16.47
CA PHE A 216 8.66 11.47 15.34
C PHE A 216 8.07 11.93 14.00
N LYS A 217 6.76 12.19 13.95
CA LYS A 217 6.10 12.77 12.77
C LYS A 217 6.21 14.29 12.74
N SER A 218 6.11 14.95 13.89
CA SER A 218 5.81 16.38 13.96
C SER A 218 6.79 17.19 14.82
N HIS A 219 7.35 16.63 15.89
CA HIS A 219 8.14 17.41 16.86
C HIS A 219 9.63 17.07 16.81
N PHE A 220 9.98 15.82 16.54
CA PHE A 220 11.37 15.35 16.57
C PHE A 220 12.28 16.16 15.64
N ARG A 221 11.84 16.45 14.40
CA ARG A 221 12.63 17.26 13.46
C ARG A 221 12.86 18.68 13.95
N GLU A 222 11.85 19.32 14.52
CA GLU A 222 11.95 20.68 15.03
C GLU A 222 12.94 20.72 16.20
N TRP A 223 12.79 19.77 17.13
CA TRP A 223 13.73 19.58 18.24
C TRP A 223 15.17 19.36 17.76
N LEU A 224 15.39 18.50 16.76
CA LEU A 224 16.72 18.29 16.18
C LEU A 224 17.32 19.59 15.63
N TRP A 225 16.50 20.38 14.94
CA TRP A 225 16.94 21.64 14.37
C TRP A 225 17.34 22.62 15.47
N GLU A 226 16.51 22.79 16.51
CA GLU A 226 16.79 23.69 17.63
C GLU A 226 18.15 23.39 18.30
N HIS A 227 18.48 22.10 18.49
CA HIS A 227 19.68 21.70 19.23
C HIS A 227 20.94 21.60 18.38
N HIS A 228 20.84 21.33 17.07
CA HIS A 228 22.00 20.90 16.28
C HIS A 228 22.21 21.65 14.95
N HIS A 229 21.32 22.57 14.54
CA HIS A 229 21.40 23.23 13.23
C HIS A 229 22.69 24.00 12.93
N LEU A 230 23.43 24.43 13.96
CA LEU A 230 24.70 25.15 13.79
C LEU A 230 25.81 24.23 13.26
N ASP A 231 25.76 22.93 13.57
CA ASP A 231 26.75 21.96 13.13
C ASP A 231 26.58 21.58 11.66
N SER A 232 27.69 21.48 10.93
CA SER A 232 27.67 21.14 9.50
C SER A 232 27.48 19.64 9.24
N THR A 233 28.00 18.78 10.13
CA THR A 233 27.90 17.32 9.98
C THR A 233 26.48 16.85 10.24
N PHE A 234 25.81 17.41 11.24
CA PHE A 234 24.39 17.21 11.52
C PHE A 234 23.52 17.62 10.33
N ARG A 235 23.76 18.81 9.76
CA ARG A 235 22.99 19.28 8.58
C ARG A 235 23.13 18.32 7.40
N GLY A 236 24.34 17.83 7.13
CA GLY A 236 24.57 16.82 6.08
C GLY A 236 23.80 15.52 6.34
N TRP A 237 23.80 15.01 7.58
CA TRP A 237 23.05 13.81 7.96
C TRP A 237 21.53 13.99 7.79
N LEU A 238 21.02 15.16 8.16
CA LEU A 238 19.59 15.50 8.05
C LEU A 238 19.15 15.69 6.59
N GLU A 239 20.01 16.27 5.75
CA GLU A 239 19.80 16.39 4.30
C GLU A 239 19.77 15.03 3.62
N GLU A 240 20.63 14.09 4.02
CA GLU A 240 20.63 12.70 3.50
C GLU A 240 19.29 11.98 3.75
N PHE A 241 18.60 12.31 4.85
CA PHE A 241 17.27 11.77 5.12
C PHE A 241 16.20 12.34 4.16
N GLY A 242 16.31 13.61 3.79
CA GLY A 242 15.42 14.28 2.82
C GLY A 242 13.97 14.48 3.25
N GLY A 243 13.60 14.19 4.50
CA GLY A 243 12.22 14.23 5.00
C GLY A 243 12.05 14.84 6.39
N SER A 244 10.79 15.03 6.79
CA SER A 244 10.41 15.53 8.13
C SER A 244 9.75 14.48 9.03
N ASP A 245 9.18 13.43 8.45
CA ASP A 245 8.51 12.34 9.17
C ASP A 245 9.48 11.17 9.41
N PHE A 246 10.03 11.09 10.62
CA PHE A 246 11.01 10.07 11.01
C PHE A 246 10.41 8.71 11.36
N ARG A 247 9.08 8.57 11.39
CA ARG A 247 8.43 7.32 11.83
C ARG A 247 8.91 6.09 11.07
N GLN A 248 9.13 6.21 9.76
CA GLN A 248 9.62 5.10 8.94
C GLN A 248 11.04 4.67 9.34
N ALA A 249 11.94 5.64 9.54
CA ALA A 249 13.31 5.38 9.97
C ALA A 249 13.34 4.73 11.37
N ILE A 250 12.54 5.24 12.29
CA ILE A 250 12.41 4.66 13.64
C ILE A 250 11.89 3.23 13.58
N VAL A 251 10.81 2.96 12.85
CA VAL A 251 10.23 1.62 12.76
C VAL A 251 11.16 0.63 12.06
N ALA A 252 11.87 1.06 11.00
CA ALA A 252 12.83 0.23 10.28
C ALA A 252 14.02 -0.22 11.14
N HIS A 253 14.38 0.58 12.15
CA HIS A 253 15.50 0.31 13.06
C HIS A 253 15.06 0.05 14.51
N ALA A 254 13.77 -0.14 14.76
CA ALA A 254 13.20 -0.20 16.11
C ALA A 254 13.87 -1.20 17.07
N PRO A 255 14.20 -2.45 16.65
CA PRO A 255 14.89 -3.37 17.56
C PRO A 255 16.28 -2.89 17.97
N PHE A 256 17.02 -2.26 17.06
CA PHE A 256 18.33 -1.68 17.33
C PHE A 256 18.20 -0.50 18.29
N LEU A 257 17.31 0.46 17.98
CA LEU A 257 17.06 1.65 18.80
C LEU A 257 16.62 1.29 20.21
N ARG A 258 15.74 0.29 20.37
CA ARG A 258 15.35 -0.25 21.68
C ARG A 258 16.54 -0.83 22.42
N GLY A 259 17.40 -1.59 21.75
CA GLY A 259 18.62 -2.14 22.35
C GLY A 259 19.55 -1.05 22.88
N GLN A 260 19.72 0.04 22.12
CA GLN A 260 20.55 1.18 22.56
C GLN A 260 19.94 1.90 23.78
N ALA A 261 18.64 2.22 23.74
CA ALA A 261 17.98 2.92 24.85
C ALA A 261 17.96 2.08 26.14
N LEU A 262 17.58 0.80 26.06
CA LEU A 262 17.50 -0.07 27.24
C LEU A 262 18.86 -0.52 27.76
N GLY A 263 19.91 -0.40 26.95
CA GLY A 263 21.29 -0.60 27.39
C GLY A 263 21.76 0.47 28.38
N LEU A 264 21.16 1.66 28.36
CA LEU A 264 21.51 2.77 29.25
C LEU A 264 20.76 2.72 30.58
N GLY A 265 19.49 2.31 30.57
CA GLY A 265 18.68 2.28 31.77
C GLY A 265 17.26 1.78 31.57
N SER A 266 16.62 1.35 32.66
CA SER A 266 15.24 0.84 32.65
C SER A 266 14.20 1.95 32.50
N GLU A 267 14.54 3.21 32.78
CA GLU A 267 13.63 4.36 32.64
C GLU A 267 13.12 4.53 31.20
N TYR A 268 13.92 4.11 30.22
CA TYR A 268 13.55 4.14 28.81
C TYR A 268 12.43 3.14 28.48
N GLU A 269 12.13 2.15 29.32
CA GLU A 269 11.01 1.22 29.09
C GLU A 269 9.64 1.90 29.25
N GLU A 270 9.57 3.05 29.93
CA GLU A 270 8.29 3.72 30.25
C GLU A 270 7.63 4.43 29.06
N HIS A 271 8.30 4.53 27.90
CA HIS A 271 7.74 5.22 26.73
C HIS A 271 6.68 4.38 26.01
N PHE A 272 5.49 4.96 25.82
CA PHE A 272 4.40 4.36 25.03
C PHE A 272 4.79 4.01 23.59
N LEU A 273 5.84 4.63 23.04
CA LEU A 273 6.46 4.28 21.77
C LEU A 273 6.64 2.76 21.58
N TRP A 274 7.10 2.04 22.61
CA TRP A 274 7.35 0.60 22.52
C TRP A 274 6.08 -0.21 22.28
N ASP A 275 4.94 0.26 22.81
CA ASP A 275 3.62 -0.32 22.57
C ASP A 275 3.16 -0.09 21.13
N GLU A 276 3.43 1.11 20.59
CA GLU A 276 3.01 1.52 19.24
C GLU A 276 3.82 0.88 18.12
N ILE A 277 5.07 0.51 18.38
CA ILE A 277 5.93 -0.20 17.42
C ILE A 277 5.97 -1.72 17.65
N GLY A 278 5.27 -2.20 18.68
CA GLY A 278 5.08 -3.63 18.93
C GLY A 278 6.27 -4.35 19.54
N LEU A 279 7.12 -3.62 20.28
CA LEU A 279 8.29 -4.17 20.97
C LEU A 279 8.11 -4.28 22.50
N SER A 280 6.97 -3.86 23.03
CA SER A 280 6.60 -4.11 24.43
C SER A 280 5.90 -5.46 24.62
N SER A 281 5.80 -5.90 25.87
CA SER A 281 5.01 -7.08 26.26
C SER A 281 3.50 -6.84 26.13
N THR A 282 3.07 -5.59 26.14
CA THR A 282 1.67 -5.14 26.04
C THR A 282 1.50 -4.19 24.85
N PRO A 283 1.51 -4.70 23.60
CA PRO A 283 1.42 -3.85 22.43
C PRO A 283 0.10 -3.06 22.40
N ALA A 284 0.14 -1.86 21.80
CA ALA A 284 -0.99 -0.94 21.73
C ALA A 284 -2.27 -1.56 21.13
N VAL A 285 -2.11 -2.61 20.30
CA VAL A 285 -3.23 -3.40 19.76
C VAL A 285 -3.17 -4.85 20.28
N PRO A 286 -3.95 -5.19 21.31
CA PRO A 286 -3.94 -6.52 21.92
C PRO A 286 -4.53 -7.60 21.00
N LYS A 287 -3.97 -8.81 21.07
CA LYS A 287 -4.46 -9.95 20.27
C LYS A 287 -5.83 -10.39 20.77
N GLN A 288 -6.76 -10.58 19.85
CA GLN A 288 -8.08 -11.12 20.16
C GLN A 288 -8.04 -12.66 20.24
N PRO A 289 -8.91 -13.29 21.07
CA PRO A 289 -8.97 -14.74 21.17
C PRO A 289 -9.27 -15.40 19.83
N SER A 290 -8.46 -16.38 19.43
CA SER A 290 -8.72 -17.19 18.25
C SER A 290 -9.49 -18.45 18.61
N ARG A 291 -10.77 -18.50 18.25
CA ARG A 291 -11.70 -19.60 18.61
C ARG A 291 -12.21 -20.33 17.36
N ALA A 292 -12.38 -19.62 16.25
CA ALA A 292 -12.84 -20.17 14.98
C ALA A 292 -11.74 -21.03 14.34
N LYS A 293 -12.08 -22.29 14.03
CA LYS A 293 -11.17 -23.23 13.34
C LYS A 293 -11.35 -23.23 11.82
N TYR A 294 -12.53 -22.81 11.36
CA TYR A 294 -13.01 -22.88 9.99
C TYR A 294 -13.63 -21.55 9.60
N THR A 295 -13.83 -21.34 8.29
CA THR A 295 -14.45 -20.13 7.79
C THR A 295 -15.89 -20.04 8.25
N VAL A 296 -16.19 -19.05 9.08
CA VAL A 296 -17.54 -18.84 9.64
C VAL A 296 -18.43 -18.32 8.53
N VAL A 297 -19.58 -18.97 8.30
CA VAL A 297 -20.58 -18.62 7.27
C VAL A 297 -22.00 -18.61 7.81
N THR A 298 -22.87 -17.74 7.26
CA THR A 298 -24.31 -17.88 7.46
C THR A 298 -24.86 -19.10 6.70
N PRO A 299 -26.03 -19.64 7.08
CA PRO A 299 -26.64 -20.77 6.37
C PRO A 299 -26.83 -20.53 4.86
N TYR A 300 -27.13 -19.29 4.46
CA TYR A 300 -27.29 -18.93 3.05
C TYR A 300 -25.97 -19.06 2.29
N ILE A 301 -24.89 -18.48 2.80
CA ILE A 301 -23.57 -18.53 2.17
C ILE A 301 -23.02 -19.94 2.14
N TYR A 302 -23.22 -20.73 3.21
CA TYR A 302 -22.88 -22.15 3.17
C TYR A 302 -23.56 -22.86 2.00
N LYS A 303 -24.86 -22.63 1.76
CA LYS A 303 -25.58 -23.24 0.64
C LYS A 303 -25.00 -22.82 -0.72
N CYS A 304 -24.51 -21.60 -0.86
CA CYS A 304 -23.90 -21.10 -2.10
C CYS A 304 -22.53 -21.75 -2.39
N PHE A 305 -21.75 -22.07 -1.36
CA PHE A 305 -20.33 -22.45 -1.51
C PHE A 305 -19.97 -23.85 -1.03
N LYS A 306 -20.89 -24.61 -0.43
CA LYS A 306 -20.63 -25.96 0.11
C LYS A 306 -20.03 -26.94 -0.92
N ASP A 307 -20.32 -26.75 -2.20
CA ASP A 307 -19.90 -27.64 -3.28
C ASP A 307 -18.56 -27.19 -3.92
N MET A 308 -17.96 -26.10 -3.43
CA MET A 308 -16.62 -25.67 -3.84
C MET A 308 -15.54 -26.63 -3.31
N PRO A 309 -14.34 -26.71 -3.94
CA PRO A 309 -13.24 -27.58 -3.49
C PRO A 309 -12.81 -27.39 -2.03
N TRP A 310 -13.07 -26.22 -1.46
CA TRP A 310 -12.78 -25.85 -0.07
C TRP A 310 -14.03 -25.82 0.82
N GLY A 311 -15.19 -26.30 0.36
CA GLY A 311 -16.45 -26.29 1.10
C GLY A 311 -16.38 -27.01 2.45
N GLN A 312 -15.49 -27.99 2.59
CA GLN A 312 -15.19 -28.69 3.86
C GLN A 312 -14.59 -27.78 4.95
N TYR A 313 -14.08 -26.60 4.57
CA TYR A 313 -13.54 -25.61 5.51
C TYR A 313 -14.57 -24.57 5.97
N LEU A 314 -15.85 -24.75 5.63
CA LEU A 314 -16.93 -23.86 6.03
C LEU A 314 -17.60 -24.34 7.32
N GLN A 315 -17.87 -23.40 8.23
CA GLN A 315 -18.59 -23.62 9.48
C GLN A 315 -19.82 -22.72 9.56
N ILE A 316 -21.00 -23.33 9.62
CA ILE A 316 -22.26 -22.60 9.75
C ILE A 316 -22.35 -22.00 11.16
N VAL A 317 -22.68 -20.70 11.23
CA VAL A 317 -23.09 -20.03 12.46
C VAL A 317 -24.46 -19.41 12.23
N ASN A 318 -25.43 -19.81 13.05
CA ASN A 318 -26.79 -19.26 13.01
C ASN A 318 -26.84 -17.93 13.78
N LEU A 319 -27.66 -17.01 13.29
CA LEU A 319 -28.01 -15.79 14.01
C LEU A 319 -28.65 -16.18 15.35
N ASP A 320 -28.21 -15.53 16.43
CA ASP A 320 -28.94 -15.61 17.69
C ASP A 320 -30.37 -15.08 17.50
N SER A 321 -31.32 -15.57 18.31
CA SER A 321 -32.72 -15.15 18.29
C SER A 321 -32.92 -13.63 18.28
N THR A 322 -32.12 -12.90 19.09
CA THR A 322 -32.18 -11.44 19.15
C THR A 322 -31.64 -10.78 17.89
N MET A 323 -30.57 -11.33 17.31
CA MET A 323 -29.99 -10.84 16.05
C MET A 323 -30.90 -11.16 14.86
N ALA A 324 -31.55 -12.31 14.86
CA ALA A 324 -32.53 -12.70 13.85
C ALA A 324 -33.72 -11.71 13.81
N ALA A 325 -34.25 -11.32 14.98
CA ALA A 325 -35.31 -10.32 15.06
C ALA A 325 -34.86 -8.94 14.52
N ARG A 326 -33.65 -8.48 14.90
CA ARG A 326 -33.08 -7.23 14.37
C ARG A 326 -32.87 -7.27 12.86
N HIS A 327 -32.35 -8.39 12.35
CA HIS A 327 -32.17 -8.60 10.92
C HIS A 327 -33.50 -8.52 10.16
N GLN A 328 -34.56 -9.16 10.67
CA GLN A 328 -35.90 -9.07 10.08
C GLN A 328 -36.44 -7.64 10.06
N GLN A 329 -36.26 -6.87 11.15
CA GLN A 329 -36.66 -5.47 11.20
C GLN A 329 -35.90 -4.61 10.18
N LEU A 330 -34.60 -4.85 10.01
CA LEU A 330 -33.77 -4.15 9.02
C LEU A 330 -34.21 -4.47 7.58
N VAL A 331 -34.39 -5.75 7.26
CA VAL A 331 -34.91 -6.19 5.96
C VAL A 331 -36.25 -5.54 5.66
N HIS A 332 -37.15 -5.47 6.65
CA HIS A 332 -38.44 -4.79 6.51
C HIS A 332 -38.27 -3.29 6.25
N ARG A 333 -37.44 -2.60 7.04
CA ARG A 333 -37.17 -1.16 6.89
C ARG A 333 -36.55 -0.81 5.53
N MET A 334 -35.70 -1.68 5.00
CA MET A 334 -35.09 -1.52 3.67
C MET A 334 -36.03 -1.89 2.52
N GLY A 335 -37.25 -2.34 2.80
CA GLY A 335 -38.22 -2.70 1.77
C GLY A 335 -37.95 -4.04 1.08
N PHE A 336 -37.03 -4.86 1.60
CA PHE A 336 -36.73 -6.20 1.09
C PHE A 336 -37.72 -7.27 1.59
N VAL A 337 -38.99 -6.90 1.77
CA VAL A 337 -40.03 -7.82 2.21
C VAL A 337 -40.44 -8.72 1.03
N PRO A 338 -40.36 -10.05 1.14
CA PRO A 338 -40.82 -10.95 0.08
C PRO A 338 -42.31 -10.74 -0.17
N ARG A 339 -42.67 -10.07 -1.27
CA ARG A 339 -44.06 -10.01 -1.74
C ARG A 339 -44.42 -11.36 -2.34
N LYS A 340 -45.25 -12.14 -1.66
CA LYS A 340 -45.95 -13.27 -2.29
C LYS A 340 -46.95 -12.71 -3.30
N ARG A 341 -46.55 -12.57 -4.57
CA ARG A 341 -47.53 -12.37 -5.66
C ARG A 341 -48.13 -13.73 -6.00
N GLY A 342 -49.45 -13.82 -5.93
CA GLY A 342 -50.18 -14.99 -6.42
C GLY A 342 -49.97 -15.13 -7.93
N VAL A 343 -49.62 -16.34 -8.37
CA VAL A 343 -49.49 -16.65 -9.80
C VAL A 343 -50.91 -16.85 -10.34
N VAL A 344 -51.36 -15.97 -11.22
CA VAL A 344 -52.60 -16.17 -11.98
C VAL A 344 -52.29 -17.16 -13.10
N THR A 345 -52.96 -18.31 -13.10
CA THR A 345 -52.83 -19.35 -14.13
C THR A 345 -54.10 -19.34 -14.98
N GLY A 346 -53.98 -18.98 -16.27
CA GLY A 346 -55.10 -19.01 -17.22
C GLY A 346 -54.72 -18.48 -18.61
N SER A 347 -54.79 -19.33 -19.63
CA SER A 347 -54.26 -19.12 -20.99
C SER A 347 -55.12 -18.24 -21.91
N LYS A 348 -55.92 -17.32 -21.38
CA LYS A 348 -56.83 -16.45 -22.17
C LYS A 348 -56.96 -15.01 -21.62
N ALA A 349 -56.03 -14.56 -20.78
CA ALA A 349 -56.03 -13.18 -20.32
C ALA A 349 -55.58 -12.24 -21.46
N PRO A 350 -56.25 -11.07 -21.65
CA PRO A 350 -55.74 -10.03 -22.55
C PRO A 350 -54.35 -9.56 -22.05
N ILE A 351 -53.40 -9.44 -22.97
CA ILE A 351 -52.04 -8.98 -22.68
C ILE A 351 -52.06 -7.45 -22.55
N GLU A 352 -51.57 -6.93 -21.43
CA GLU A 352 -51.45 -5.49 -21.17
C GLU A 352 -49.98 -5.03 -21.21
N PRO A 353 -49.70 -3.74 -21.51
CA PRO A 353 -48.36 -3.17 -21.36
C PRO A 353 -47.80 -3.41 -19.95
N GLY A 354 -46.64 -4.09 -19.88
CA GLY A 354 -46.01 -4.49 -18.62
C GLY A 354 -46.09 -5.99 -18.32
N ASP A 355 -46.89 -6.75 -19.07
CA ASP A 355 -46.90 -8.21 -19.01
C ASP A 355 -45.61 -8.81 -19.59
N VAL A 356 -45.22 -9.99 -19.09
CA VAL A 356 -44.07 -10.75 -19.60
C VAL A 356 -44.58 -11.88 -20.48
N VAL A 357 -44.21 -11.88 -21.75
CA VAL A 357 -44.55 -12.95 -22.70
C VAL A 357 -43.35 -13.86 -22.95
N ALA A 358 -43.59 -15.13 -23.24
CA ALA A 358 -42.55 -16.04 -23.69
C ALA A 358 -42.46 -16.01 -25.22
N ILE A 359 -41.25 -15.89 -25.77
CA ILE A 359 -40.95 -16.00 -27.19
C ILE A 359 -40.00 -17.18 -27.43
N ASN A 360 -40.11 -17.81 -28.59
CA ASN A 360 -39.18 -18.86 -29.00
C ASN A 360 -37.79 -18.26 -29.25
N ARG A 361 -36.75 -19.01 -28.87
CA ARG A 361 -35.35 -18.64 -29.08
C ARG A 361 -35.05 -18.45 -30.57
N ASP A 362 -34.33 -17.38 -30.91
CA ASP A 362 -33.78 -17.21 -32.25
C ASP A 362 -32.40 -17.89 -32.39
N ASN A 363 -31.99 -18.16 -33.62
CA ASN A 363 -30.75 -18.91 -33.92
C ASN A 363 -29.47 -18.04 -33.81
N GLN A 364 -29.57 -16.78 -33.37
CA GLN A 364 -28.46 -15.81 -33.40
C GLN A 364 -28.03 -15.31 -32.01
N THR A 365 -28.67 -15.73 -30.91
CA THR A 365 -28.27 -15.28 -29.57
C THR A 365 -27.00 -15.97 -29.06
N SER A 366 -26.11 -15.18 -28.44
CA SER A 366 -24.83 -15.60 -27.88
C SER A 366 -24.92 -16.29 -26.50
N TRP A 367 -26.12 -16.49 -25.96
CA TRP A 367 -26.33 -17.09 -24.64
C TRP A 367 -26.42 -18.63 -24.72
N LYS A 368 -25.68 -19.31 -23.84
CA LYS A 368 -25.68 -20.78 -23.72
C LYS A 368 -26.64 -21.22 -22.61
N GLY A 369 -27.85 -21.64 -22.98
CA GLY A 369 -28.81 -22.32 -22.10
C GLY A 369 -29.69 -23.27 -22.91
N ASP A 370 -30.25 -24.28 -22.26
CA ASP A 370 -31.03 -25.37 -22.91
C ASP A 370 -32.55 -25.08 -22.98
N ASP A 371 -32.99 -23.89 -22.55
CA ASP A 371 -34.41 -23.49 -22.54
C ASP A 371 -34.84 -22.89 -23.90
N ASP A 372 -35.89 -23.46 -24.51
CA ASP A 372 -36.48 -23.01 -25.80
C ASP A 372 -37.32 -21.72 -25.69
N LEU A 373 -37.69 -21.29 -24.47
CA LEU A 373 -38.63 -20.20 -24.22
C LEU A 373 -37.99 -19.04 -23.42
N TRP A 374 -38.01 -17.85 -24.02
CA TRP A 374 -37.36 -16.64 -23.50
C TRP A 374 -38.40 -15.57 -23.11
N PRO A 375 -38.34 -15.00 -21.91
CA PRO A 375 -39.23 -13.90 -21.54
C PRO A 375 -38.87 -12.62 -22.29
N ARG A 376 -39.85 -11.98 -22.91
CA ARG A 376 -39.75 -10.63 -23.51
C ARG A 376 -40.97 -9.82 -23.08
N ILE A 377 -40.80 -8.52 -22.89
CA ILE A 377 -41.91 -7.59 -22.62
C ILE A 377 -42.44 -7.13 -24.00
N PRO A 378 -43.73 -7.33 -24.32
CA PRO A 378 -44.29 -6.86 -25.59
C PRO A 378 -44.48 -5.34 -25.52
N TYR A 379 -43.96 -4.61 -26.52
CA TYR A 379 -44.19 -3.17 -26.69
C TYR A 379 -45.22 -2.97 -27.81
N ALA A 380 -46.34 -2.29 -27.52
CA ALA A 380 -47.30 -1.88 -28.53
C ALA A 380 -46.87 -0.55 -29.15
N ARG A 381 -46.64 -0.50 -30.47
CA ARG A 381 -46.58 0.74 -31.25
C ARG A 381 -48.00 1.10 -31.70
N THR A 382 -48.51 2.25 -31.29
CA THR A 382 -49.59 2.94 -32.00
C THR A 382 -48.97 3.82 -33.07
N SER A 383 -48.82 3.31 -34.29
CA SER A 383 -48.40 4.11 -35.44
C SER A 383 -49.61 4.80 -36.08
N HIS A 384 -49.66 6.13 -36.01
CA HIS A 384 -50.43 6.92 -36.96
C HIS A 384 -49.68 6.98 -38.30
N THR A 385 -50.29 6.36 -39.32
CA THR A 385 -50.19 6.65 -40.77
C THR A 385 -48.81 6.90 -41.40
N HIS A 386 -48.30 5.95 -42.19
CA HIS A 386 -48.30 6.03 -43.67
C HIS A 386 -47.74 4.75 -44.30
N THR A 387 -48.34 4.39 -45.42
CA THR A 387 -48.23 3.16 -46.22
C THR A 387 -46.85 2.98 -46.87
N ALA A 388 -46.14 1.87 -46.58
CA ALA A 388 -45.35 1.09 -47.55
C ALA A 388 -44.70 -0.14 -46.90
N MET A 389 -44.92 -1.28 -47.56
CA MET A 389 -44.45 -2.66 -47.33
C MET A 389 -42.99 -2.82 -46.88
N ASN A 390 -42.72 -3.57 -45.80
CA ASN A 390 -42.48 -5.02 -45.85
C ASN A 390 -42.14 -5.59 -44.44
N SER A 391 -42.63 -6.81 -44.17
CA SER A 391 -42.31 -7.67 -43.03
C SER A 391 -43.02 -7.37 -41.69
N PHE A 392 -44.33 -7.63 -41.65
CA PHE A 392 -45.07 -7.81 -40.41
C PHE A 392 -44.72 -9.17 -39.78
N CYS A 393 -43.99 -9.17 -38.66
CA CYS A 393 -43.94 -10.33 -37.77
C CYS A 393 -45.27 -10.42 -37.00
N GLN A 394 -46.18 -11.27 -37.48
CA GLN A 394 -47.29 -11.79 -36.68
C GLN A 394 -46.70 -12.65 -35.55
N ILE A 395 -46.75 -12.15 -34.31
CA ILE A 395 -46.40 -12.95 -33.13
C ILE A 395 -47.60 -13.85 -32.83
N ILE A 396 -47.55 -15.11 -33.28
CA ILE A 396 -48.44 -16.16 -32.79
C ILE A 396 -47.86 -16.65 -31.46
N ALA A 397 -48.43 -16.19 -30.35
CA ALA A 397 -48.05 -16.63 -29.01
C ALA A 397 -48.66 -18.01 -28.71
N THR A 398 -47.86 -19.08 -28.76
CA THR A 398 -48.20 -20.36 -28.11
C THR A 398 -47.97 -20.23 -26.60
N ALA A 399 -49.06 -20.31 -25.84
CA ALA A 399 -49.05 -20.21 -24.38
C ALA A 399 -48.34 -21.41 -23.74
N GLY A 400 -47.05 -21.22 -23.38
CA GLY A 400 -46.28 -22.13 -22.55
C GLY A 400 -46.13 -21.59 -21.12
N ILE A 401 -46.32 -22.46 -20.12
CA ILE A 401 -46.21 -22.13 -18.70
C ILE A 401 -44.73 -21.89 -18.34
N VAL A 402 -44.34 -20.63 -18.17
CA VAL A 402 -43.04 -20.29 -17.56
C VAL A 402 -43.22 -20.27 -16.04
N ARG A 403 -42.54 -21.20 -15.34
CA ARG A 403 -42.37 -21.13 -13.87
C ARG A 403 -41.94 -19.71 -13.50
N SER A 404 -42.65 -19.07 -12.57
CA SER A 404 -42.47 -17.68 -12.15
C SER A 404 -41.00 -17.23 -12.11
N LYS A 405 -40.54 -16.53 -13.16
CA LYS A 405 -39.21 -15.92 -13.21
C LYS A 405 -39.27 -14.60 -12.43
N LEU A 406 -38.41 -14.46 -11.43
CA LEU A 406 -38.31 -13.24 -10.60
C LEU A 406 -37.07 -12.45 -11.05
N GLN A 407 -37.29 -11.28 -11.64
CA GLN A 407 -36.20 -10.36 -12.01
C GLN A 407 -36.10 -9.25 -10.96
N ARG A 408 -34.90 -9.06 -10.39
CA ARG A 408 -34.61 -7.99 -9.40
C ARG A 408 -33.61 -6.97 -9.89
N GLN A 409 -32.84 -7.31 -10.93
CA GLN A 409 -31.72 -6.53 -11.45
C GLN A 409 -31.72 -6.56 -12.98
N THR A 410 -31.16 -5.53 -13.57
CA THR A 410 -30.85 -5.44 -15.00
C THR A 410 -29.35 -5.72 -15.17
N TYR A 411 -28.98 -6.54 -16.15
CA TYR A 411 -27.58 -6.79 -16.51
C TYR A 411 -27.19 -5.95 -17.72
N HIS A 412 -26.14 -5.16 -17.59
CA HIS A 412 -25.55 -4.39 -18.67
C HIS A 412 -24.31 -5.13 -19.18
N SER A 413 -24.38 -5.69 -20.40
CA SER A 413 -23.30 -6.52 -20.95
C SER A 413 -22.05 -5.74 -21.35
N GLY A 414 -22.17 -4.44 -21.60
CA GLY A 414 -21.03 -3.61 -22.01
C GLY A 414 -20.03 -3.31 -20.88
N ASP A 415 -20.52 -3.23 -19.63
CA ASP A 415 -19.69 -2.98 -18.44
C ASP A 415 -19.75 -4.14 -17.42
N GLU A 416 -20.40 -5.26 -17.78
CA GLU A 416 -20.64 -6.44 -16.94
C GLU A 416 -21.30 -6.11 -15.58
N THR A 417 -22.14 -5.07 -15.53
CA THR A 417 -22.76 -4.60 -14.27
C THR A 417 -24.18 -5.12 -14.05
N PHE A 418 -24.49 -5.44 -12.80
CA PHE A 418 -25.87 -5.64 -12.33
C PHE A 418 -26.37 -4.37 -11.67
N ARG A 419 -27.47 -3.79 -12.17
CA ARG A 419 -28.07 -2.57 -11.63
C ARG A 419 -29.46 -2.86 -11.06
N THR A 420 -29.85 -2.09 -10.05
CA THR A 420 -31.22 -2.13 -9.51
C THR A 420 -32.20 -1.77 -10.60
N LEU A 421 -33.27 -2.55 -10.69
CA LEU A 421 -34.31 -2.33 -11.69
C LEU A 421 -35.18 -1.12 -11.30
N HIS A 422 -35.21 -0.10 -12.15
CA HIS A 422 -36.02 1.13 -11.97
C HIS A 422 -37.28 1.11 -12.85
N LYS A 423 -38.26 1.95 -12.53
CA LYS A 423 -39.50 2.06 -13.34
C LYS A 423 -39.21 2.40 -14.81
N GLY A 424 -38.22 3.26 -15.06
CA GLY A 424 -37.79 3.63 -16.42
C GLY A 424 -37.06 2.52 -17.20
N ASP A 425 -36.75 1.38 -16.57
CA ASP A 425 -36.21 0.21 -17.27
C ASP A 425 -37.31 -0.59 -17.97
N PHE A 426 -38.57 -0.36 -17.59
CA PHE A 426 -39.73 -0.92 -18.27
C PHE A 426 -40.15 -0.07 -19.49
N GLU A 427 -39.57 1.12 -19.67
CA GLU A 427 -39.84 2.01 -20.80
C GLU A 427 -38.91 1.69 -21.99
N CYS A 428 -39.45 1.77 -23.20
CA CYS A 428 -38.68 1.52 -24.42
C CYS A 428 -37.52 2.51 -24.55
N GLN A 429 -36.32 2.05 -24.90
CA GLN A 429 -35.19 2.92 -25.22
C GLN A 429 -35.49 3.93 -26.34
N CYS A 430 -36.45 3.61 -27.21
CA CYS A 430 -36.96 4.48 -28.27
C CYS A 430 -37.69 5.75 -27.77
N SER A 431 -38.08 5.78 -26.50
CA SER A 431 -38.83 6.87 -25.86
C SER A 431 -37.96 7.73 -24.94
N LYS A 432 -36.71 7.32 -24.68
CA LYS A 432 -35.78 8.07 -23.84
C LYS A 432 -35.18 9.21 -24.67
N SER A 433 -35.46 10.46 -24.30
CA SER A 433 -34.74 11.61 -24.86
C SER A 433 -33.25 11.45 -24.56
N GLN A 434 -32.39 11.74 -25.53
CA GLN A 434 -30.96 11.91 -25.26
C GLN A 434 -30.81 13.15 -24.38
N ASP A 435 -30.73 12.96 -23.06
CA ASP A 435 -30.30 14.03 -22.17
C ASP A 435 -28.93 14.53 -22.64
N ARG A 436 -28.74 15.86 -22.66
CA ARG A 436 -27.45 16.46 -22.99
C ARG A 436 -26.40 15.94 -22.00
N LYS A 437 -25.39 15.23 -22.52
CA LYS A 437 -24.38 14.54 -21.71
C LYS A 437 -23.41 15.48 -20.99
N TYR A 438 -23.18 16.69 -21.54
CA TYR A 438 -22.21 17.67 -21.05
C TYR A 438 -22.76 19.10 -21.11
N ASN A 439 -22.31 19.94 -20.18
CA ASN A 439 -22.71 21.36 -20.07
C ASN A 439 -21.50 22.30 -20.24
N VAL A 440 -21.78 23.57 -20.56
CA VAL A 440 -20.75 24.63 -20.52
C VAL A 440 -20.23 24.78 -19.09
N GLY A 441 -18.91 24.89 -18.94
CA GLY A 441 -18.19 24.91 -17.68
C GLY A 441 -17.72 23.53 -17.22
N ASP A 442 -18.25 22.43 -17.76
CA ASP A 442 -17.80 21.07 -17.42
C ASP A 442 -16.32 20.90 -17.78
N THR A 443 -15.58 20.21 -16.91
CA THR A 443 -14.19 19.83 -17.14
C THR A 443 -14.09 18.37 -17.54
N VAL A 444 -13.37 18.11 -18.63
CA VAL A 444 -13.32 16.79 -19.27
C VAL A 444 -11.91 16.43 -19.75
N LEU A 445 -11.68 15.13 -19.92
CA LEU A 445 -10.49 14.57 -20.54
C LEU A 445 -10.78 14.19 -21.99
N VAL A 446 -9.97 14.74 -22.90
CA VAL A 446 -10.12 14.58 -24.34
C VAL A 446 -8.93 13.86 -24.94
N GLU A 447 -9.20 13.03 -25.93
CA GLU A 447 -8.18 12.31 -26.68
C GLU A 447 -7.62 13.20 -27.80
N THR A 448 -6.34 13.56 -27.70
CA THR A 448 -5.67 14.41 -28.71
C THR A 448 -4.54 13.69 -29.45
N SER A 449 -3.95 12.67 -28.83
CA SER A 449 -2.92 11.77 -29.38
C SER A 449 -2.69 10.61 -28.39
N ASP A 450 -1.54 10.58 -27.71
CA ASP A 450 -1.10 9.50 -26.81
C ASP A 450 -1.48 9.73 -25.34
N VAL A 451 -1.93 10.95 -25.02
CA VAL A 451 -2.30 11.36 -23.65
C VAL A 451 -3.68 12.01 -23.68
N LEU A 452 -4.43 11.82 -22.59
CA LEU A 452 -5.69 12.54 -22.36
C LEU A 452 -5.41 13.93 -21.79
N GLU A 453 -5.89 14.96 -22.48
CA GLU A 453 -5.70 16.35 -22.08
C GLU A 453 -6.93 16.87 -21.32
N PRO A 454 -6.73 17.57 -20.19
CA PRO A 454 -7.81 18.24 -19.48
C PRO A 454 -8.23 19.51 -20.23
N VAL A 455 -9.53 19.70 -20.38
CA VAL A 455 -10.12 20.88 -21.04
C VAL A 455 -11.38 21.33 -20.31
N GLU A 456 -11.72 22.61 -20.46
CA GLU A 456 -13.01 23.19 -20.03
C GLU A 456 -13.92 23.31 -21.26
N ILE A 457 -15.18 22.89 -21.14
CA ILE A 457 -16.19 23.08 -22.19
C ILE A 457 -16.69 24.53 -22.18
N VAL A 458 -16.53 25.24 -23.28
CA VAL A 458 -16.89 26.66 -23.40
C VAL A 458 -18.18 26.84 -24.20
N GLU A 459 -18.42 25.98 -25.18
CA GLU A 459 -19.60 26.03 -26.04
C GLU A 459 -19.97 24.62 -26.53
N VAL A 460 -21.27 24.32 -26.59
CA VAL A 460 -21.80 23.04 -27.10
C VAL A 460 -22.76 23.32 -28.25
N SER A 461 -22.43 22.83 -29.46
CA SER A 461 -23.23 23.03 -30.67
C SER A 461 -23.40 21.71 -31.43
N GLY A 462 -24.50 21.00 -31.16
CA GLY A 462 -24.74 19.66 -31.71
C GLY A 462 -23.68 18.67 -31.21
N ASP A 463 -22.97 18.04 -32.15
CA ASP A 463 -21.89 17.08 -31.86
C ASP A 463 -20.49 17.70 -31.79
N GLU A 464 -20.37 19.00 -32.11
CA GLU A 464 -19.14 19.78 -32.00
C GLU A 464 -19.12 20.60 -30.70
N VAL A 465 -17.99 20.55 -30.01
CA VAL A 465 -17.77 21.22 -28.73
C VAL A 465 -16.55 22.11 -28.84
N LYS A 466 -16.71 23.39 -28.49
CA LYS A 466 -15.59 24.30 -28.32
C LYS A 466 -15.06 24.17 -26.91
N VAL A 467 -13.78 23.84 -26.78
CA VAL A 467 -13.12 23.64 -25.50
C VAL A 467 -11.96 24.61 -25.33
N ARG A 468 -11.69 25.01 -24.08
CA ARG A 468 -10.47 25.72 -23.69
C ARG A 468 -9.40 24.69 -23.35
N VAL A 469 -8.22 24.87 -23.93
CA VAL A 469 -7.06 24.01 -23.65
C VAL A 469 -6.46 24.41 -22.31
N LEU A 470 -6.27 23.44 -21.41
CA LEU A 470 -5.58 23.65 -20.15
C LEU A 470 -4.21 22.97 -20.24
N LEU A 471 -3.15 23.78 -20.30
CA LEU A 471 -1.78 23.27 -20.47
C LEU A 471 -1.23 22.80 -19.14
N ARG A 472 -0.33 21.82 -19.16
CA ARG A 472 0.37 21.32 -17.97
C ARG A 472 1.56 22.20 -17.70
N ARG A 473 1.62 22.82 -16.52
CA ARG A 473 2.68 23.78 -16.18
C ARG A 473 4.08 23.16 -16.30
N SER A 474 4.29 21.98 -15.71
CA SER A 474 5.58 21.30 -15.78
C SER A 474 6.02 20.95 -17.21
N ARG A 475 5.12 20.37 -18.03
CA ARG A 475 5.46 19.93 -19.41
C ARG A 475 5.55 21.09 -20.40
N ASP A 476 4.56 21.98 -20.40
CA ASP A 476 4.37 22.96 -21.47
C ASP A 476 5.13 24.27 -21.20
N PHE A 477 5.53 24.52 -19.95
CA PHE A 477 6.34 25.67 -19.54
C PHE A 477 7.73 25.29 -18.98
N ASN A 478 8.11 24.00 -19.01
CA ASN A 478 9.37 23.47 -18.47
C ASN A 478 9.63 23.88 -17.01
N ASP A 479 8.58 23.86 -16.19
CA ASP A 479 8.64 24.21 -14.76
C ASP A 479 8.71 22.94 -13.90
N ASP A 480 9.93 22.43 -13.68
CA ASP A 480 10.20 21.23 -12.89
C ASP A 480 9.90 21.39 -11.39
N SER A 481 9.62 22.62 -10.93
CA SER A 481 9.23 22.88 -9.54
C SER A 481 7.75 22.55 -9.26
N CYS A 482 6.95 22.40 -10.30
CA CYS A 482 5.51 22.18 -10.20
C CYS A 482 5.11 20.71 -10.28
N ARG A 483 3.93 20.38 -9.73
CA ARG A 483 3.41 19.01 -9.77
C ARG A 483 2.86 18.66 -11.17
N PRO A 484 2.87 17.36 -11.56
CA PRO A 484 2.41 16.93 -12.90
C PRO A 484 0.95 17.25 -13.25
N ASN A 485 0.11 17.54 -12.25
CA ASN A 485 -1.31 17.87 -12.39
C ASN A 485 -1.65 19.35 -12.17
N GLU A 486 -0.63 20.21 -12.06
CA GLU A 486 -0.79 21.66 -12.11
C GLU A 486 -1.04 22.10 -13.56
N LEU A 487 -2.16 22.78 -13.77
CA LEU A 487 -2.59 23.28 -15.06
C LEU A 487 -2.51 24.80 -15.09
N VAL A 488 -2.30 25.32 -16.30
CA VAL A 488 -2.33 26.75 -16.62
C VAL A 488 -3.61 27.03 -17.37
N TYR A 489 -4.37 28.03 -16.90
CA TYR A 489 -5.55 28.50 -17.62
C TYR A 489 -5.12 29.35 -18.82
N THR A 490 -5.55 29.00 -20.02
CA THR A 490 -5.07 29.66 -21.25
C THR A 490 -6.18 30.35 -22.02
N GLY A 491 -5.80 31.28 -22.89
CA GLY A 491 -6.68 31.84 -23.92
C GLY A 491 -6.87 30.94 -25.16
N HIS A 492 -6.35 29.71 -25.15
CA HIS A 492 -6.35 28.81 -26.30
C HIS A 492 -7.65 28.01 -26.38
N PHE A 493 -8.25 27.98 -27.57
CA PHE A 493 -9.48 27.25 -27.84
C PHE A 493 -9.28 26.26 -28.98
N ARG A 494 -9.98 25.12 -28.90
CA ARG A 494 -10.02 24.10 -29.95
C ARG A 494 -11.45 23.59 -30.12
N HIS A 495 -11.79 23.18 -31.34
CA HIS A 495 -13.01 22.45 -31.63
C HIS A 495 -12.74 20.95 -31.61
N ILE A 496 -13.60 20.20 -30.94
CA ILE A 496 -13.53 18.74 -30.83
C ILE A 496 -14.91 18.12 -31.04
N HIS A 497 -14.91 16.86 -31.48
CA HIS A 497 -16.13 16.07 -31.54
C HIS A 497 -16.46 15.45 -30.17
N LEU A 498 -17.75 15.30 -29.84
CA LEU A 498 -18.22 14.70 -28.58
C LEU A 498 -17.61 13.31 -28.29
N GLU A 499 -17.29 12.54 -29.33
CA GLU A 499 -16.70 11.21 -29.20
C GLU A 499 -15.24 11.22 -28.71
N GLN A 500 -14.53 12.36 -28.84
CA GLN A 500 -13.18 12.53 -28.31
C GLN A 500 -13.18 12.71 -26.78
N ILE A 501 -14.34 13.01 -26.18
CA ILE A 501 -14.48 13.13 -24.73
C ILE A 501 -14.57 11.74 -24.11
N ARG A 502 -13.52 11.34 -23.38
CA ARG A 502 -13.47 10.02 -22.72
C ARG A 502 -14.19 9.99 -21.39
N ARG A 503 -13.99 11.01 -20.55
CA ARG A 503 -14.60 11.11 -19.21
C ARG A 503 -14.50 12.54 -18.65
N ARG A 504 -15.27 12.83 -17.61
CA ARG A 504 -15.10 14.04 -16.79
C ARG A 504 -13.79 13.98 -15.99
N CYS A 505 -13.23 15.13 -15.70
CA CYS A 505 -12.18 15.31 -14.69
C CYS A 505 -12.65 16.28 -13.61
N HIS A 506 -11.82 16.49 -12.60
CA HIS A 506 -12.08 17.40 -11.50
C HIS A 506 -10.98 18.45 -11.47
N ILE A 507 -11.32 19.72 -11.64
CA ILE A 507 -10.35 20.81 -11.64
C ILE A 507 -10.79 21.87 -10.63
N ARG A 508 -9.86 22.37 -9.81
CA ARG A 508 -10.11 23.46 -8.86
C ARG A 508 -9.00 24.50 -8.90
N PHE A 509 -9.31 25.69 -8.43
CA PHE A 509 -8.36 26.80 -8.31
C PHE A 509 -7.83 26.87 -6.88
N PHE A 510 -6.52 27.02 -6.74
CA PHE A 510 -5.83 27.29 -5.47
C PHE A 510 -4.86 28.45 -5.66
N SER A 511 -4.48 29.14 -4.59
CA SER A 511 -3.42 30.15 -4.67
C SER A 511 -2.04 29.51 -4.74
N GLU A 512 -1.05 30.24 -5.29
CA GLU A 512 0.35 29.81 -5.24
C GLU A 512 0.84 29.68 -3.78
N GLU A 513 0.37 30.53 -2.87
CA GLU A 513 0.67 30.39 -1.44
C GLU A 513 0.19 29.03 -0.87
N GLN A 514 -1.03 28.59 -1.21
CA GLN A 514 -1.54 27.28 -0.79
C GLN A 514 -0.71 26.14 -1.38
N ARG A 515 -0.25 26.27 -2.63
CA ARG A 515 0.64 25.29 -3.26
C ARG A 515 1.97 25.22 -2.54
N ASP A 516 2.61 26.36 -2.31
CA ASP A 516 3.97 26.47 -1.76
C ASP A 516 4.02 26.00 -0.30
N LYS A 517 2.93 26.20 0.46
CA LYS A 517 2.76 25.66 1.82
C LYS A 517 2.37 24.18 1.85
N GLY A 518 1.96 23.59 0.73
CA GLY A 518 1.48 22.22 0.67
C GLY A 518 0.05 22.03 1.21
N ASP A 519 -0.75 23.10 1.27
CA ASP A 519 -2.11 23.12 1.83
C ASP A 519 -3.18 22.59 0.85
N ILE A 520 -2.80 22.19 -0.36
CA ILE A 520 -3.71 21.60 -1.33
C ILE A 520 -4.22 20.24 -0.81
N PRO A 521 -5.53 20.04 -0.64
CA PRO A 521 -6.08 18.80 -0.08
C PRO A 521 -6.09 17.66 -1.11
N ALA A 522 -6.15 16.41 -0.61
CA ALA A 522 -6.46 15.27 -1.46
C ALA A 522 -7.88 15.42 -2.06
N PRO A 523 -8.11 14.97 -3.32
CA PRO A 523 -7.18 14.24 -4.19
C PRO A 523 -6.24 15.13 -5.02
N TYR A 524 -6.35 16.45 -4.95
CA TYR A 524 -5.61 17.39 -5.79
C TYR A 524 -4.09 17.38 -5.56
N ASN A 525 -3.63 16.98 -4.37
CA ASN A 525 -2.23 16.78 -4.02
C ASN A 525 -1.70 15.34 -4.29
N ARG A 526 -2.37 14.59 -5.17
CA ARG A 526 -2.00 13.21 -5.56
C ARG A 526 -1.63 13.12 -7.05
N ASP A 527 -1.02 14.17 -7.58
CA ASP A 527 -0.34 14.21 -8.89
C ASP A 527 -1.21 13.74 -10.07
N GLY A 528 -2.51 14.01 -10.02
CA GLY A 528 -3.46 13.68 -11.10
C GLY A 528 -4.30 12.42 -10.85
N ASN A 529 -4.04 11.69 -9.76
CA ASN A 529 -4.82 10.51 -9.39
C ASN A 529 -6.31 10.83 -9.26
N GLY A 530 -7.16 9.93 -9.75
CA GLY A 530 -8.60 10.16 -9.81
C GLY A 530 -9.04 11.21 -10.84
N SER A 531 -8.18 11.58 -11.80
CA SER A 531 -8.43 12.68 -12.75
C SER A 531 -8.64 14.03 -12.06
N ALA A 532 -7.92 14.27 -10.97
CA ALA A 532 -7.97 15.50 -10.18
C ALA A 532 -6.78 16.42 -10.51
N PHE A 533 -7.07 17.62 -11.00
CA PHE A 533 -6.10 18.62 -11.40
C PHE A 533 -6.37 19.93 -10.67
N TYR A 534 -5.39 20.83 -10.66
CA TYR A 534 -5.59 22.16 -10.12
C TYR A 534 -4.95 23.26 -10.96
N ILE A 535 -5.45 24.48 -10.81
CA ILE A 535 -4.95 25.67 -11.49
C ILE A 535 -4.54 26.70 -10.43
N THR A 536 -3.37 27.31 -10.61
CA THR A 536 -2.85 28.41 -9.78
C THR A 536 -2.71 29.71 -10.55
N CYS A 537 -2.48 29.62 -11.86
CA CYS A 537 -2.15 30.73 -12.72
C CYS A 537 -2.83 30.65 -14.09
N GLU A 538 -2.88 31.82 -14.75
CA GLU A 538 -3.25 31.95 -16.15
C GLU A 538 -2.06 32.39 -17.00
N GLU A 539 -2.11 32.05 -18.29
CA GLU A 539 -1.21 32.57 -19.31
C GLU A 539 -1.77 33.91 -19.83
N SER A 540 -1.02 34.99 -19.59
CA SER A 540 -1.35 36.35 -20.06
C SER A 540 -0.10 36.99 -20.64
N ALA A 541 -0.15 37.40 -21.92
CA ALA A 541 0.96 38.05 -22.63
C ALA A 541 2.30 37.28 -22.51
N GLN A 542 2.24 35.95 -22.69
CA GLN A 542 3.38 35.04 -22.60
C GLN A 542 4.03 34.94 -21.20
N GLU A 543 3.37 35.45 -20.17
CA GLU A 543 3.79 35.31 -18.76
C GLU A 543 2.72 34.56 -17.96
N LEU A 544 3.14 33.87 -16.90
CA LEU A 544 2.23 33.25 -15.93
C LEU A 544 1.85 34.27 -14.86
N ARG A 545 0.56 34.44 -14.63
CA ARG A 545 0.04 35.35 -13.59
C ARG A 545 -0.89 34.61 -12.63
N PRO A 546 -0.80 34.85 -11.31
CA PRO A 546 -1.76 34.30 -10.37
C PRO A 546 -3.18 34.66 -10.77
N MET A 547 -4.10 33.70 -10.67
CA MET A 547 -5.48 33.91 -11.08
C MET A 547 -6.49 33.45 -10.03
N THR A 548 -7.74 33.84 -10.23
CA THR A 548 -8.87 33.34 -9.45
C THR A 548 -9.90 32.69 -10.36
N ARG A 549 -10.76 31.85 -9.78
CA ARG A 549 -11.75 31.05 -10.51
C ARG A 549 -12.70 31.92 -11.36
N PRO A 550 -12.84 31.67 -12.67
CA PRO A 550 -13.85 32.30 -13.52
C PRO A 550 -15.28 31.90 -13.14
N ALA A 551 -16.25 32.81 -13.30
CA ALA A 551 -17.64 32.57 -12.91
C ALA A 551 -18.32 31.40 -13.67
N SER A 552 -17.96 31.18 -14.94
CA SER A 552 -18.51 30.13 -15.81
C SER A 552 -17.97 28.72 -15.52
N PHE A 553 -16.93 28.60 -14.71
CA PHE A 553 -16.21 27.35 -14.50
C PHE A 553 -16.95 26.45 -13.50
N CYS A 554 -17.19 25.18 -13.86
CA CYS A 554 -17.73 24.19 -12.94
C CYS A 554 -16.59 23.52 -12.15
N ASP A 555 -16.49 23.85 -10.86
CA ASP A 555 -15.47 23.29 -9.99
C ASP A 555 -15.60 21.76 -9.85
N GLY A 556 -14.44 21.13 -9.74
CA GLY A 556 -14.34 19.77 -9.24
C GLY A 556 -14.84 19.67 -7.80
N PHE A 557 -15.05 18.43 -7.36
CA PHE A 557 -15.50 18.10 -6.02
C PHE A 557 -14.67 18.80 -4.93
N ASP A 558 -15.35 19.45 -3.97
CA ASP A 558 -14.70 20.11 -2.84
C ASP A 558 -14.46 19.11 -1.68
N PRO A 559 -13.21 18.75 -1.36
CA PRO A 559 -12.92 17.81 -0.27
C PRO A 559 -13.16 18.42 1.12
N LEU A 560 -13.28 19.74 1.24
CA LEU A 560 -13.55 20.43 2.49
C LEU A 560 -15.06 20.58 2.74
N GLU A 561 -15.89 20.35 1.73
CA GLU A 561 -17.34 20.35 1.89
C GLU A 561 -17.77 19.17 2.78
N ALA A 562 -18.47 19.48 3.87
CA ALA A 562 -18.92 18.47 4.82
C ALA A 562 -19.99 17.56 4.20
N LYS A 563 -19.58 16.39 3.71
CA LYS A 563 -20.47 15.32 3.24
C LYS A 563 -20.56 14.18 4.24
N ARG A 564 -21.71 13.52 4.25
CA ARG A 564 -21.93 12.31 5.06
C ARG A 564 -21.06 11.19 4.52
N LYS A 565 -20.04 10.80 5.27
CA LYS A 565 -19.16 9.67 4.95
C LYS A 565 -19.82 8.35 5.37
N LEU A 566 -19.67 7.31 4.55
CA LEU A 566 -20.16 5.97 4.90
C LEU A 566 -19.26 5.35 5.96
N ARG A 567 -19.84 4.79 7.02
CA ARG A 567 -19.09 4.09 8.07
C ARG A 567 -18.57 2.76 7.56
N ALA A 568 -17.25 2.63 7.50
CA ALA A 568 -16.57 1.50 6.88
C ALA A 568 -16.07 0.46 7.88
N LEU A 569 -16.25 -0.81 7.50
CA LEU A 569 -15.60 -1.98 8.09
C LEU A 569 -14.56 -2.51 7.09
N ASN A 570 -13.30 -2.49 7.48
CA ASN A 570 -12.17 -2.84 6.64
C ASN A 570 -11.64 -4.23 7.08
N LEU A 571 -11.93 -5.28 6.32
CA LEU A 571 -11.51 -6.65 6.62
C LEU A 571 -10.20 -6.97 5.88
N PHE A 572 -9.27 -7.67 6.52
CA PHE A 572 -7.96 -7.94 5.93
C PHE A 572 -7.28 -6.63 5.51
N CYS A 573 -7.33 -5.63 6.39
CA CYS A 573 -6.97 -4.26 6.04
C CYS A 573 -5.47 -4.11 5.75
N GLY A 574 -4.63 -5.05 6.20
CA GLY A 574 -3.19 -4.91 6.13
C GLY A 574 -2.74 -3.59 6.78
N GLY A 575 -1.78 -2.92 6.15
CA GLY A 575 -1.33 -1.58 6.56
C GLY A 575 -2.31 -0.44 6.25
N GLY A 576 -3.44 -0.71 5.57
CA GLY A 576 -4.51 0.27 5.33
C GLY A 576 -4.40 1.11 4.07
N THR A 577 -3.48 0.81 3.14
CA THR A 577 -3.26 1.63 1.93
C THR A 577 -4.54 1.82 1.10
N PHE A 578 -5.29 0.73 0.86
CA PHE A 578 -6.54 0.80 0.10
C PHE A 578 -7.61 1.61 0.82
N ASP A 579 -7.76 1.36 2.12
CA ASP A 579 -8.76 2.04 2.96
C ASP A 579 -8.47 3.54 3.08
N ARG A 580 -7.20 3.89 3.22
CA ARG A 580 -6.74 5.27 3.24
C ARG A 580 -7.06 6.00 1.93
N GLY A 581 -6.87 5.34 0.79
CA GLY A 581 -7.24 5.91 -0.51
C GLY A 581 -8.74 6.23 -0.61
N LEU A 582 -9.60 5.37 -0.07
CA LEU A 582 -11.05 5.60 -0.03
C LEU A 582 -11.44 6.73 0.93
N GLU A 583 -10.77 6.84 2.08
CA GLU A 583 -10.98 7.94 3.04
C GLU A 583 -10.50 9.30 2.50
N GLU A 584 -9.34 9.34 1.85
CA GLU A 584 -8.82 10.53 1.17
C GLU A 584 -9.70 10.93 -0.02
N GLY A 585 -10.35 9.95 -0.66
CA GLY A 585 -11.43 10.18 -1.63
C GLY A 585 -12.75 10.68 -1.01
N THR A 586 -12.80 10.87 0.32
CA THR A 586 -13.93 11.42 1.11
C THR A 586 -15.20 10.58 1.15
N ALA A 587 -15.23 9.42 0.50
CA ALA A 587 -16.43 8.58 0.40
C ALA A 587 -16.77 7.86 1.72
N ILE A 588 -15.75 7.50 2.49
CA ILE A 588 -15.89 6.66 3.69
C ILE A 588 -15.18 7.27 4.90
N ARG A 589 -15.54 6.78 6.08
CA ARG A 589 -14.79 6.92 7.34
C ARG A 589 -14.58 5.51 7.88
N SER A 590 -13.32 5.11 8.06
CA SER A 590 -12.96 3.83 8.67
C SER A 590 -13.31 3.87 10.16
N GLU A 591 -14.18 2.96 10.60
CA GLU A 591 -14.56 2.84 12.02
C GLU A 591 -14.13 1.50 12.61
N TRP A 592 -13.98 0.47 11.79
CA TRP A 592 -13.56 -0.87 12.22
C TRP A 592 -12.53 -1.43 11.24
N ALA A 593 -11.43 -1.96 11.77
CA ALA A 593 -10.41 -2.62 10.98
C ALA A 593 -10.10 -4.00 11.59
N VAL A 594 -9.97 -5.02 10.73
CA VAL A 594 -9.67 -6.39 11.13
C VAL A 594 -8.43 -6.88 10.40
N GLU A 595 -7.40 -7.20 11.16
CA GLU A 595 -6.12 -7.70 10.65
C GLU A 595 -5.58 -8.77 11.59
N TRP A 596 -4.95 -9.80 11.04
CA TRP A 596 -4.43 -10.93 11.79
C TRP A 596 -3.09 -10.60 12.46
N ASP A 597 -2.19 -9.93 11.73
CA ASP A 597 -0.82 -9.67 12.17
C ASP A 597 -0.64 -8.31 12.85
N LEU A 598 0.29 -8.24 13.81
CA LEU A 598 0.55 -7.02 14.58
C LEU A 598 1.21 -5.91 13.75
N PRO A 599 2.31 -6.14 13.01
CA PRO A 599 2.97 -5.07 12.26
C PRO A 599 2.05 -4.30 11.29
N PRO A 600 1.27 -4.94 10.39
CA PRO A 600 0.35 -4.22 9.51
C PRO A 600 -0.73 -3.47 10.30
N MET A 601 -1.25 -4.05 11.39
CA MET A 601 -2.24 -3.38 12.23
C MET A 601 -1.69 -2.13 12.91
N LEU A 602 -0.43 -2.15 13.36
CA LEU A 602 0.24 -0.97 13.92
C LEU A 602 0.49 0.08 12.83
N THR A 603 0.87 -0.33 11.61
CA THR A 603 0.96 0.58 10.46
C THR A 603 -0.39 1.23 10.14
N TYR A 604 -1.48 0.45 10.18
CA TYR A 604 -2.84 0.96 9.99
C TYR A 604 -3.17 2.01 11.06
N ARG A 605 -2.94 1.69 12.34
CA ARG A 605 -3.17 2.59 13.47
C ARG A 605 -2.38 3.88 13.34
N ALA A 606 -1.07 3.79 13.04
CA ALA A 606 -0.17 4.94 12.97
C ALA A 606 -0.51 5.93 11.85
N ASN A 607 -1.19 5.48 10.79
CA ASN A 607 -1.58 6.34 9.66
C ASN A 607 -3.04 6.79 9.72
N HIS A 608 -3.81 6.34 10.71
CA HIS A 608 -5.15 6.82 10.93
C HIS A 608 -5.13 8.23 11.55
N THR A 609 -6.01 9.12 11.10
CA THR A 609 -6.09 10.49 11.62
C THR A 609 -6.38 10.53 13.13
N ASN A 610 -7.27 9.67 13.61
CA ASN A 610 -7.62 9.51 15.03
C ASN A 610 -7.44 8.03 15.44
N PRO A 611 -6.22 7.61 15.81
CA PRO A 611 -5.92 6.22 16.16
C PRO A 611 -6.78 5.65 17.30
N GLU A 612 -7.25 6.51 18.20
CA GLU A 612 -8.06 6.14 19.37
C GLU A 612 -9.56 5.96 19.05
N GLU A 613 -10.03 6.48 17.92
CA GLU A 613 -11.45 6.34 17.51
C GLU A 613 -11.71 5.07 16.70
N VAL A 614 -10.69 4.56 16.00
CA VAL A 614 -10.84 3.39 15.13
C VAL A 614 -10.77 2.11 15.94
N LYS A 615 -11.69 1.18 15.67
CA LYS A 615 -11.78 -0.10 16.39
C LYS A 615 -10.92 -1.13 15.71
N LEU A 616 -9.79 -1.43 16.31
CA LEU A 616 -8.78 -2.34 15.76
C LEU A 616 -8.95 -3.75 16.36
N PHE A 617 -9.43 -4.68 15.55
CA PHE A 617 -9.53 -6.08 15.93
C PHE A 617 -8.33 -6.86 15.39
N ARG A 618 -7.32 -7.08 16.25
CA ARG A 618 -6.17 -7.93 15.90
C ARG A 618 -6.51 -9.41 16.06
N GLY A 619 -6.96 -10.08 15.00
CA GLY A 619 -7.32 -11.49 15.04
C GLY A 619 -8.02 -12.00 13.78
N SER A 620 -8.65 -13.17 13.88
CA SER A 620 -9.36 -13.77 12.74
C SER A 620 -10.61 -12.96 12.39
N VAL A 621 -10.83 -12.75 11.08
CA VAL A 621 -12.13 -12.28 10.56
C VAL A 621 -13.26 -13.25 10.92
N ASP A 622 -12.97 -14.55 11.00
CA ASP A 622 -13.98 -15.55 11.41
C ASP A 622 -14.42 -15.36 12.86
N ASP A 623 -13.48 -15.00 13.76
CA ASP A 623 -13.78 -14.73 15.17
C ASP A 623 -14.56 -13.43 15.30
N PHE A 624 -14.16 -12.37 14.58
CA PHE A 624 -14.90 -11.12 14.49
C PHE A 624 -16.36 -11.38 14.06
N LEU A 625 -16.54 -12.14 12.98
CA LEU A 625 -17.86 -12.43 12.44
C LEU A 625 -18.69 -13.33 13.37
N ALA A 626 -18.07 -14.33 14.01
CA ALA A 626 -18.76 -15.17 14.98
C ALA A 626 -19.29 -14.36 16.18
N VAL A 627 -18.52 -13.39 16.68
CA VAL A 627 -18.95 -12.46 17.74
C VAL A 627 -20.13 -11.62 17.24
N ALA A 628 -20.05 -11.08 16.01
CA ALA A 628 -21.10 -10.26 15.41
C ALA A 628 -22.41 -11.04 15.22
N ILE A 629 -22.37 -12.22 14.60
CA ILE A 629 -23.56 -13.06 14.31
C ILE A 629 -24.25 -13.50 15.61
N ARG A 630 -23.47 -13.82 16.65
CA ARG A 630 -24.00 -14.22 17.96
C ARG A 630 -24.49 -13.05 18.81
N GLY A 631 -24.28 -11.81 18.37
CA GLY A 631 -24.65 -10.62 19.13
C GLY A 631 -23.89 -10.50 20.46
N GLN A 632 -22.70 -11.09 20.56
CA GLN A 632 -21.89 -11.03 21.77
C GLN A 632 -21.41 -9.58 22.01
N ARG A 633 -21.36 -9.16 23.28
CA ARG A 633 -20.91 -7.81 23.62
C ARG A 633 -19.40 -7.70 23.37
N SER A 634 -19.02 -6.73 22.54
CA SER A 634 -17.64 -6.33 22.28
C SER A 634 -17.64 -4.87 21.85
N ASP A 635 -16.65 -4.10 22.30
CA ASP A 635 -16.48 -2.70 21.90
C ASP A 635 -15.78 -2.58 20.55
N LEU A 636 -15.03 -3.61 20.15
CA LEU A 636 -14.25 -3.69 18.92
C LEU A 636 -15.04 -4.23 17.72
N VAL A 637 -16.16 -4.94 17.95
CA VAL A 637 -16.93 -5.57 16.89
C VAL A 637 -18.13 -4.72 16.48
N ALA A 638 -18.33 -4.56 15.18
CA ALA A 638 -19.44 -3.81 14.62
C ALA A 638 -20.77 -4.51 14.88
N LYS A 639 -21.81 -3.74 15.23
CA LYS A 639 -23.17 -4.26 15.42
C LYS A 639 -23.95 -4.19 14.11
N LEU A 640 -24.91 -5.09 13.96
CA LEU A 640 -25.81 -5.13 12.80
C LEU A 640 -26.49 -3.77 12.59
N GLY A 641 -26.38 -3.22 11.36
CA GLY A 641 -26.90 -1.91 10.97
C GLY A 641 -25.98 -0.72 11.26
N GLN A 642 -24.78 -0.93 11.81
CA GLN A 642 -23.77 0.12 11.96
C GLN A 642 -22.91 0.30 10.70
N VAL A 643 -22.51 -0.81 10.09
CA VAL A 643 -21.66 -0.80 8.89
C VAL A 643 -22.47 -0.37 7.67
N GLU A 644 -21.97 0.60 6.91
CA GLU A 644 -22.57 1.08 5.67
C GLU A 644 -21.70 0.79 4.43
N PHE A 645 -20.41 0.54 4.65
CA PHE A 645 -19.45 0.17 3.60
C PHE A 645 -18.52 -0.94 4.11
N ILE A 646 -18.15 -1.87 3.23
CA ILE A 646 -17.18 -2.93 3.55
C ILE A 646 -16.11 -2.94 2.47
N SER A 647 -14.85 -2.78 2.87
CA SER A 647 -13.71 -3.17 2.04
C SER A 647 -13.12 -4.48 2.53
N ALA A 648 -12.55 -5.25 1.62
CA ALA A 648 -11.85 -6.47 2.01
C ALA A 648 -10.74 -6.88 1.01
N GLY A 649 -9.59 -7.33 1.53
CA GLY A 649 -8.46 -7.82 0.73
C GLY A 649 -8.18 -9.30 0.96
N SER A 650 -9.16 -10.19 0.76
CA SER A 650 -9.02 -11.60 1.14
C SER A 650 -7.89 -12.32 0.39
N PRO A 651 -7.08 -13.17 1.06
CA PRO A 651 -6.00 -13.91 0.41
C PRO A 651 -6.52 -14.87 -0.67
N CYS A 652 -5.96 -14.80 -1.87
CA CYS A 652 -6.44 -15.56 -3.04
C CYS A 652 -5.48 -16.67 -3.52
N GLN A 653 -4.58 -17.14 -2.64
CA GLN A 653 -3.49 -18.06 -3.01
C GLN A 653 -3.95 -19.34 -3.72
N GLY A 654 -5.12 -19.91 -3.39
CA GLY A 654 -5.63 -21.11 -4.07
C GLY A 654 -6.19 -20.86 -5.47
N TYR A 655 -6.36 -19.61 -5.89
CA TYR A 655 -6.84 -19.23 -7.23
C TYR A 655 -5.72 -18.71 -8.15
N SER A 656 -4.60 -18.28 -7.57
CA SER A 656 -3.46 -17.77 -8.34
C SER A 656 -2.86 -18.84 -9.26
N LEU A 657 -2.61 -18.49 -10.52
CA LEU A 657 -1.90 -19.35 -11.48
C LEU A 657 -0.45 -19.63 -11.04
N ALA A 658 0.17 -18.70 -10.32
CA ALA A 658 1.56 -18.82 -9.84
C ALA A 658 1.72 -19.81 -8.68
N ASN A 659 0.63 -20.18 -7.99
CA ASN A 659 0.70 -21.17 -6.91
C ASN A 659 0.62 -22.59 -7.51
N SER A 660 1.73 -23.31 -7.53
CA SER A 660 1.78 -24.72 -7.98
C SER A 660 1.11 -25.69 -6.99
N ARG A 661 0.85 -25.27 -5.74
CA ARG A 661 0.32 -26.12 -4.66
C ARG A 661 -1.10 -25.75 -4.23
N LYS A 662 -1.97 -25.38 -5.18
CA LYS A 662 -3.35 -24.89 -4.91
C LYS A 662 -4.21 -25.84 -4.06
N GLY A 663 -4.01 -27.15 -4.21
CA GLY A 663 -4.78 -28.18 -3.50
C GLY A 663 -4.34 -28.46 -2.06
N ASN A 664 -3.27 -27.80 -1.58
CA ASN A 664 -2.83 -28.03 -0.21
C ASN A 664 -3.82 -27.44 0.82
N LYS A 665 -3.79 -27.95 2.06
CA LYS A 665 -4.72 -27.55 3.12
C LYS A 665 -4.72 -26.04 3.40
N VAL A 666 -3.54 -25.40 3.36
CA VAL A 666 -3.39 -23.96 3.62
C VAL A 666 -4.01 -23.13 2.51
N SER A 667 -3.74 -23.48 1.25
CA SER A 667 -4.30 -22.81 0.07
C SER A 667 -5.82 -22.92 0.01
N LEU A 668 -6.37 -24.11 0.29
CA LEU A 668 -7.82 -24.31 0.33
C LEU A 668 -8.48 -23.52 1.48
N ARG A 669 -7.87 -23.50 2.67
CA ARG A 669 -8.36 -22.70 3.80
C ARG A 669 -8.28 -21.19 3.54
N ASN A 670 -7.21 -20.72 2.92
CA ASN A 670 -7.11 -19.30 2.54
C ASN A 670 -8.16 -18.94 1.49
N SER A 671 -8.37 -19.82 0.49
CA SER A 671 -9.42 -19.64 -0.51
C SER A 671 -10.82 -19.63 0.06
N SER A 672 -11.12 -20.38 1.13
CA SER A 672 -12.46 -20.35 1.74
C SER A 672 -12.81 -19.00 2.35
N MET A 673 -11.83 -18.15 2.69
CA MET A 673 -12.06 -16.80 3.23
C MET A 673 -12.82 -15.89 2.25
N ILE A 674 -12.89 -16.23 0.96
CA ILE A 674 -13.78 -15.53 0.02
C ILE A 674 -15.25 -15.64 0.43
N ALA A 675 -15.66 -16.79 0.98
CA ALA A 675 -17.01 -16.99 1.47
C ALA A 675 -17.27 -16.09 2.69
N CYS A 676 -16.26 -15.83 3.52
CA CYS A 676 -16.37 -14.93 4.66
C CYS A 676 -16.81 -13.52 4.23
N ARG A 677 -16.31 -13.08 3.06
CA ARG A 677 -16.58 -11.78 2.47
C ARG A 677 -18.03 -11.62 2.00
N CYS A 678 -18.67 -12.72 1.61
CA CYS A 678 -20.03 -12.73 1.08
C CYS A 678 -21.12 -12.76 2.16
N ILE A 679 -20.77 -12.86 3.45
CA ILE A 679 -21.73 -13.05 4.54
C ILE A 679 -22.37 -11.75 5.01
N CYS A 680 -21.65 -10.63 4.86
CA CYS A 680 -22.00 -9.36 5.45
C CYS A 680 -22.96 -8.56 4.58
#